data_AF-A0AA94HPG8-F1
#
_entry.id   AF-A0AA94HPG8-F1
#
_cell.length_a   1.000
_cell.length_b   1.000
_cell.length_c   1.000
_cell.angle_alpha   90.00
_cell.angle_beta   90.00
_cell.angle_gamma   90.00
#
_symmetry.space_group_name_H-M   'P 1'
#
loop_
_entity.id
_entity.type
_entity.pdbx_description
1 polymer ?
#
loop_
_entity_poly.entity_id
_entity_poly.type
_entity_poly.pdbx_seq_one_letter_code
_entity_poly.pdbx_strand_id
1 'polypeptide(L)'
;MRGMEIAARLGSLTADAAKAAERTIHRLAKPAALALAPVLLQQAKQLQRNLVWLPEPKGQRHGTIAAPEGGGATPLRLLAIGDSTATGVGAERLEDGLVLQTGKRLAAREQRPVAWRIIGLEGLTTAQVLERHLPEVEGEWDAILLLVGANDALQLVGRGAFARSIRRLVAGLSEHLSPGGVIGLTGTPQIDTFVWLPQPVRSLIGGHARTLDDVQQRIAADDPRVLHLPTPAIVEPEQHAADGFHPSAAGYRLWSSIVAPRVAQALARRATDAPAAETPSVAPAATELSAPVRRGIVPPYLLEQLAAAGLPTASIVAERTLGLDRGIRTGRETTAPQQPSLRPDAPVRVPGEPPAPHRTISDAKGATTLPGSAVRTEGEEPTDDIAVNQAYDGLGASWQLLMDAFGRDSLDGAGMPLLATVHYGDRYANAFWDGTRMVFGDGDGEVFAGFTNAVDVIGHELGHGVISSTADLVYRDQSGALNESIADVLGSLVKQHALRQSAEQADWLIGAGVFTDTVQGVALRSMSAPGTAYDDPALGKDPQPGHMRDFIVTRDDLGGVHINSGIPNKAFYLVATAIGGNAWEAPGLIWMDALTGSLDRTADFATFAAATVDASVARFGDDAAETRAVREAWAAVGVTDEAVPDAPVADEVRVARTGGMLGRTQAAVLELQVIPGDDRQQLDTLVASGVLEDLGGQTLPDAPLWRVTVETKCDVTVAEPLLPEEVLSLFRRLLELGDEPA
;
A
#
# COMPACT_ATOMS: atom_id res chain seq x y z
N MET A 1 -64.30 -30.56 7.60
CA MET A 1 -63.42 -30.45 6.42
C MET A 1 -63.89 -29.34 5.47
N ARG A 2 -63.88 -28.06 5.89
CA ARG A 2 -64.16 -26.90 5.00
C ARG A 2 -63.36 -25.64 5.40
N GLY A 3 -62.85 -25.58 6.64
CA GLY A 3 -61.96 -24.49 7.09
C GLY A 3 -60.49 -24.63 6.65
N MET A 4 -59.98 -25.86 6.49
CA MET A 4 -58.61 -26.09 6.01
C MET A 4 -58.41 -25.83 4.52
N GLU A 5 -59.46 -25.92 3.70
CA GLU A 5 -59.40 -25.57 2.26
C GLU A 5 -59.43 -24.06 2.01
N ILE A 6 -60.08 -23.29 2.90
CA ILE A 6 -60.11 -21.82 2.81
C ILE A 6 -58.79 -21.21 3.29
N ALA A 7 -58.16 -21.78 4.33
CA ALA A 7 -56.82 -21.39 4.78
C ALA A 7 -55.73 -21.73 3.73
N ALA A 8 -55.86 -22.86 3.02
CA ALA A 8 -54.96 -23.20 1.92
C ALA A 8 -55.16 -22.29 0.68
N ARG A 9 -56.39 -21.83 0.40
CA ARG A 9 -56.68 -20.85 -0.67
C ARG A 9 -56.28 -19.42 -0.32
N LEU A 10 -56.32 -19.03 0.96
CA LEU A 10 -55.83 -17.72 1.42
C LEU A 10 -54.29 -17.65 1.48
N GLY A 11 -53.61 -18.79 1.69
CA GLY A 11 -52.14 -18.87 1.66
C GLY A 11 -51.52 -18.82 0.26
N SER A 12 -52.25 -19.23 -0.79
CA SER A 12 -51.78 -19.10 -2.18
C SER A 12 -52.09 -17.73 -2.80
N LEU A 13 -53.10 -17.02 -2.30
CA LEU A 13 -53.49 -15.68 -2.76
C LEU A 13 -52.55 -14.56 -2.25
N THR A 14 -51.70 -14.79 -1.25
CA THR A 14 -50.76 -13.78 -0.74
C THR A 14 -49.43 -13.77 -1.49
N ALA A 15 -48.91 -14.91 -1.93
CA ALA A 15 -47.64 -14.99 -2.64
C ALA A 15 -47.73 -14.46 -4.08
N ASP A 16 -48.84 -14.75 -4.78
CA ASP A 16 -49.06 -14.25 -6.14
C ASP A 16 -49.49 -12.78 -6.16
N ALA A 17 -50.27 -12.33 -5.18
CA ALA A 17 -50.56 -10.91 -4.99
C ALA A 17 -49.31 -10.12 -4.57
N ALA A 18 -48.44 -10.68 -3.73
CA ALA A 18 -47.15 -10.09 -3.38
C ALA A 18 -46.21 -10.04 -4.59
N LYS A 19 -46.12 -11.10 -5.40
CA LYS A 19 -45.35 -11.10 -6.66
C LYS A 19 -45.93 -10.17 -7.73
N ALA A 20 -47.26 -9.99 -7.77
CA ALA A 20 -47.92 -9.04 -8.66
C ALA A 20 -47.72 -7.60 -8.20
N ALA A 21 -47.78 -7.34 -6.89
CA ALA A 21 -47.42 -6.07 -6.28
C ALA A 21 -45.94 -5.75 -6.48
N GLU A 22 -45.04 -6.72 -6.31
CA GLU A 22 -43.60 -6.59 -6.54
C GLU A 22 -43.27 -6.31 -8.01
N ARG A 23 -43.94 -6.99 -8.96
CA ARG A 23 -43.84 -6.70 -10.40
C ARG A 23 -44.41 -5.32 -10.76
N THR A 24 -45.49 -4.91 -10.12
CA THR A 24 -46.11 -3.59 -10.31
C THR A 24 -45.22 -2.49 -9.73
N ILE A 25 -44.64 -2.71 -8.55
CA ILE A 25 -43.64 -1.84 -7.90
C ILE A 25 -42.40 -1.74 -8.77
N HIS A 26 -41.87 -2.83 -9.35
CA HIS A 26 -40.73 -2.78 -10.26
C HIS A 26 -41.03 -2.04 -11.58
N ARG A 27 -42.26 -2.18 -12.11
CA ARG A 27 -42.72 -1.46 -13.30
C ARG A 27 -42.96 0.03 -13.05
N LEU A 28 -43.35 0.40 -11.82
CA LEU A 28 -43.53 1.80 -11.40
C LEU A 28 -42.24 2.43 -10.86
N ALA A 29 -41.27 1.64 -10.39
CA ALA A 29 -40.03 2.12 -9.78
C ALA A 29 -39.12 2.87 -10.77
N LYS A 30 -39.00 2.40 -12.01
CA LYS A 30 -38.23 3.11 -13.06
C LYS A 30 -38.82 4.48 -13.42
N PRO A 31 -40.12 4.61 -13.75
CA PRO A 31 -40.72 5.91 -14.01
C PRO A 31 -40.81 6.80 -12.77
N ALA A 32 -41.01 6.25 -11.57
CA ALA A 32 -40.96 7.02 -10.33
C ALA A 32 -39.54 7.54 -10.00
N ALA A 33 -38.51 6.73 -10.24
CA ALA A 33 -37.11 7.15 -10.09
C ALA A 33 -36.72 8.24 -11.09
N LEU A 34 -37.19 8.12 -12.35
CA LEU A 34 -37.01 9.17 -13.37
C LEU A 34 -37.78 10.45 -13.02
N ALA A 35 -38.99 10.33 -12.47
CA ALA A 35 -39.80 11.48 -12.03
C ALA A 35 -39.19 12.19 -10.79
N LEU A 36 -38.52 11.44 -9.91
CA LEU A 36 -37.83 11.98 -8.74
C LEU A 36 -36.42 12.49 -9.04
N ALA A 37 -35.80 12.10 -10.16
CA ALA A 37 -34.42 12.47 -10.50
C ALA A 37 -34.12 13.98 -10.40
N PRO A 38 -34.98 14.92 -10.85
CA PRO A 38 -34.72 16.35 -10.72
C PRO A 38 -34.69 16.82 -9.26
N VAL A 39 -35.60 16.29 -8.43
CA VAL A 39 -35.67 16.58 -6.99
C VAL A 39 -34.47 15.99 -6.27
N LEU A 40 -34.08 14.75 -6.61
CA LEU A 40 -32.90 14.08 -6.06
C LEU A 40 -31.61 14.82 -6.42
N LEU A 41 -31.47 15.29 -7.68
CA LEU A 41 -30.32 16.08 -8.11
C LEU A 41 -30.26 17.44 -7.42
N GLN A 42 -31.41 18.10 -7.23
CA GLN A 42 -31.49 19.36 -6.49
C GLN A 42 -31.15 19.17 -5.01
N GLN A 43 -31.68 18.13 -4.37
CA GLN A 43 -31.38 17.80 -2.98
C GLN A 43 -29.93 17.40 -2.78
N ALA A 44 -29.34 16.62 -3.70
CA ALA A 44 -27.91 16.28 -3.67
C ALA A 44 -27.03 17.55 -3.70
N LYS A 45 -27.34 18.50 -4.59
CA LYS A 45 -26.64 19.80 -4.66
C LYS A 45 -26.84 20.66 -3.40
N GLN A 46 -28.03 20.62 -2.80
CA GLN A 46 -28.33 21.36 -1.58
C GLN A 46 -27.61 20.76 -0.36
N LEU A 47 -27.54 19.43 -0.28
CA LEU A 47 -26.81 18.70 0.76
C LEU A 47 -25.30 18.94 0.64
N GLN A 48 -24.75 18.92 -0.58
CA GLN A 48 -23.35 19.27 -0.86
C GLN A 48 -22.98 20.68 -0.39
N ARG A 49 -23.92 21.63 -0.46
CA ARG A 49 -23.71 23.01 -0.03
C ARG A 49 -23.78 23.22 1.48
N ASN A 50 -24.48 22.33 2.18
CA ASN A 50 -24.75 22.46 3.61
C ASN A 50 -23.92 21.48 4.47
N LEU A 51 -23.04 20.68 3.84
CA LEU A 51 -22.17 19.72 4.52
C LEU A 51 -21.11 20.47 5.32
N VAL A 52 -21.22 20.38 6.65
CA VAL A 52 -20.20 20.85 7.58
C VAL A 52 -19.20 19.71 7.74
N TRP A 53 -17.93 19.96 7.43
CA TRP A 53 -16.87 18.98 7.63
C TRP A 53 -16.29 19.10 9.04
N LEU A 54 -16.06 17.96 9.69
CA LEU A 54 -15.49 17.88 11.04
C LEU A 54 -14.11 17.22 10.96
N PRO A 55 -13.09 17.79 11.63
CA PRO A 55 -11.77 17.19 11.67
C PRO A 55 -11.78 15.87 12.45
N GLU A 56 -10.76 15.05 12.20
CA GLU A 56 -10.45 13.92 13.07
C GLU A 56 -10.16 14.43 14.50
N PRO A 57 -10.72 13.78 15.54
CA PRO A 57 -10.45 14.13 16.93
C PRO A 57 -8.95 14.02 17.27
N LYS A 58 -8.46 14.90 18.14
CA LYS A 58 -7.07 14.87 18.61
C LYS A 58 -6.80 13.64 19.49
N GLY A 59 -5.72 12.91 19.24
CA GLY A 59 -5.27 11.80 20.08
C GLY A 59 -4.30 10.83 19.39
N GLN A 60 -3.67 9.93 20.16
CA GLN A 60 -2.86 8.84 19.62
C GLN A 60 -3.76 7.71 19.13
N ARG A 61 -3.42 6.99 18.05
CA ARG A 61 -4.26 5.91 17.50
C ARG A 61 -4.03 4.53 18.13
N HIS A 62 -3.23 4.45 19.18
CA HIS A 62 -2.97 3.23 19.94
C HIS A 62 -2.72 3.59 21.41
N GLY A 63 -2.87 2.61 22.31
CA GLY A 63 -2.55 2.80 23.72
C GLY A 63 -3.10 1.71 24.62
N THR A 64 -3.04 1.96 25.94
CA THR A 64 -3.56 1.04 26.96
C THR A 64 -4.46 1.79 27.94
N ILE A 65 -5.65 1.24 28.18
CA ILE A 65 -6.58 1.69 29.22
C ILE A 65 -6.29 0.87 30.49
N ALA A 66 -6.02 1.56 31.59
CA ALA A 66 -5.72 0.91 32.87
C ALA A 66 -6.93 0.15 33.44
N ALA A 67 -6.66 -0.91 34.20
CA ALA A 67 -7.68 -1.59 35.00
C ALA A 67 -8.09 -0.74 36.22
N PRO A 68 -9.29 -0.96 36.77
CA PRO A 68 -9.62 -0.53 38.13
C PRO A 68 -8.63 -1.11 39.16
N GLU A 69 -8.44 -0.41 40.29
CA GLU A 69 -7.55 -0.87 41.37
C GLU A 69 -7.86 -2.32 41.80
N GLY A 70 -6.86 -3.20 41.73
CA GLY A 70 -7.02 -4.64 42.03
C GLY A 70 -7.33 -5.55 40.84
N GLY A 71 -7.33 -5.03 39.61
CA GLY A 71 -7.57 -5.80 38.38
C GLY A 71 -6.41 -6.74 37.97
N GLY A 72 -6.72 -7.70 37.09
CA GLY A 72 -5.77 -8.69 36.58
C GLY A 72 -4.65 -8.08 35.71
N ALA A 73 -3.48 -8.72 35.65
CA ALA A 73 -2.29 -8.14 35.01
C ALA A 73 -2.30 -8.21 33.46
N THR A 74 -2.95 -9.21 32.86
CA THR A 74 -2.92 -9.39 31.40
C THR A 74 -3.99 -8.50 30.72
N PRO A 75 -3.60 -7.66 29.75
CA PRO A 75 -4.53 -6.80 29.03
C PRO A 75 -5.40 -7.60 28.05
N LEU A 76 -6.65 -7.17 27.89
CA LEU A 76 -7.51 -7.55 26.77
C LEU A 76 -7.14 -6.71 25.55
N ARG A 77 -7.00 -7.33 24.38
CA ARG A 77 -6.56 -6.70 23.13
C ARG A 77 -7.78 -6.34 22.28
N LEU A 78 -7.97 -5.05 22.01
CA LEU A 78 -9.09 -4.49 21.24
C LEU A 78 -8.62 -3.76 19.97
N LEU A 79 -8.97 -4.27 18.80
CA LEU A 79 -8.74 -3.58 17.53
C LEU A 79 -10.01 -2.91 17.04
N ALA A 80 -9.89 -1.72 16.45
CA ALA A 80 -10.93 -1.13 15.64
C ALA A 80 -10.41 -0.84 14.23
N ILE A 81 -11.17 -1.26 13.22
CA ILE A 81 -10.87 -1.05 11.80
C ILE A 81 -12.10 -0.47 11.10
N GLY A 82 -11.94 0.59 10.30
CA GLY A 82 -13.10 1.20 9.65
C GLY A 82 -12.91 2.57 9.03
N ASP A 83 -14.02 3.30 8.92
CA ASP A 83 -14.10 4.65 8.34
C ASP A 83 -14.03 5.78 9.40
N SER A 84 -14.73 6.88 9.17
CA SER A 84 -14.82 8.02 10.09
C SER A 84 -15.35 7.67 11.48
N THR A 85 -16.16 6.60 11.59
CA THR A 85 -16.66 6.13 12.89
C THR A 85 -15.63 5.34 13.68
N ALA A 86 -14.65 4.72 13.00
CA ALA A 86 -13.50 4.09 13.65
C ALA A 86 -12.53 5.14 14.20
N THR A 87 -12.28 6.22 13.43
CA THR A 87 -11.40 7.33 13.83
C THR A 87 -12.06 8.32 14.79
N GLY A 88 -13.37 8.21 15.03
CA GLY A 88 -14.08 8.99 16.04
C GLY A 88 -14.48 10.40 15.60
N VAL A 89 -14.56 10.65 14.30
CA VAL A 89 -15.03 11.94 13.73
C VAL A 89 -16.38 12.31 14.35
N GLY A 90 -16.51 13.58 14.77
CA GLY A 90 -17.67 14.06 15.52
C GLY A 90 -17.43 14.21 17.03
N ALA A 91 -16.36 13.62 17.56
CA ALA A 91 -15.80 13.98 18.86
C ALA A 91 -14.69 15.02 18.73
N GLU A 92 -14.41 15.77 19.81
CA GLU A 92 -13.26 16.70 19.86
C GLU A 92 -11.95 15.96 20.15
N ARG A 93 -12.04 14.88 20.93
CA ARG A 93 -10.90 14.08 21.40
C ARG A 93 -11.14 12.60 21.16
N LEU A 94 -10.08 11.87 20.83
CA LEU A 94 -10.20 10.47 20.46
C LEU A 94 -10.68 9.61 21.65
N GLU A 95 -10.45 10.05 22.89
CA GLU A 95 -10.94 9.36 24.09
C GLU A 95 -12.46 9.37 24.27
N ASP A 96 -13.15 10.22 23.52
CA ASP A 96 -14.60 10.29 23.45
C ASP A 96 -15.20 9.50 22.27
N GLY A 97 -14.34 8.97 21.39
CA GLY A 97 -14.73 8.11 20.27
C GLY A 97 -15.20 6.71 20.72
N LEU A 98 -15.91 6.02 19.83
CA LEU A 98 -16.54 4.72 20.09
C LEU A 98 -15.59 3.67 20.67
N VAL A 99 -14.37 3.61 20.11
CA VAL A 99 -13.37 2.58 20.43
C VAL A 99 -12.91 2.72 21.88
N LEU A 100 -12.49 3.92 22.30
CA LEU A 100 -12.01 4.15 23.66
C LEU A 100 -13.14 4.09 24.69
N GLN A 101 -14.36 4.54 24.34
CA GLN A 101 -15.52 4.36 25.22
C GLN A 101 -15.83 2.87 25.42
N THR A 102 -15.69 2.05 24.37
CA THR A 102 -15.86 0.59 24.46
C THR A 102 -14.76 -0.05 25.29
N GLY A 103 -13.49 0.33 25.07
CA GLY A 103 -12.37 -0.13 25.86
C GLY A 103 -12.50 0.20 27.35
N LYS A 104 -12.94 1.42 27.71
CA LYS A 104 -13.20 1.82 29.11
C LYS A 104 -14.24 0.94 29.78
N ARG A 105 -15.33 0.61 29.06
CA ARG A 105 -16.40 -0.26 29.58
C ARG A 105 -15.94 -1.71 29.72
N LEU A 106 -15.15 -2.21 28.77
CA LEU A 106 -14.56 -3.56 28.84
C LEU A 106 -13.58 -3.67 30.01
N ALA A 107 -12.67 -2.68 30.19
CA ALA A 107 -11.72 -2.66 31.30
C ALA A 107 -12.42 -2.70 32.67
N ALA A 108 -13.49 -1.91 32.83
CA ALA A 108 -14.29 -1.87 34.04
C ALA A 108 -15.08 -3.18 34.30
N ARG A 109 -15.57 -3.83 33.25
CA ARG A 109 -16.38 -5.05 33.37
C ARG A 109 -15.53 -6.30 33.60
N GLU A 110 -14.44 -6.42 32.86
CA GLU A 110 -13.53 -7.57 32.93
C GLU A 110 -12.50 -7.44 34.07
N GLN A 111 -12.40 -6.26 34.69
CA GLN A 111 -11.43 -5.97 35.75
C GLN A 111 -9.98 -6.22 35.29
N ARG A 112 -9.66 -5.83 34.05
CA ARG A 112 -8.35 -6.02 33.40
C ARG A 112 -8.03 -4.82 32.50
N PRO A 113 -6.76 -4.52 32.21
CA PRO A 113 -6.41 -3.45 31.28
C PRO A 113 -6.89 -3.77 29.86
N VAL A 114 -7.04 -2.76 29.01
CA VAL A 114 -7.37 -2.95 27.59
C VAL A 114 -6.32 -2.28 26.72
N ALA A 115 -5.54 -3.07 25.98
CA ALA A 115 -4.64 -2.58 24.94
C ALA A 115 -5.43 -2.40 23.65
N TRP A 116 -5.32 -1.25 22.99
CA TRP A 116 -6.15 -0.91 21.83
C TRP A 116 -5.38 -0.24 20.70
N ARG A 117 -5.88 -0.41 19.47
CA ARG A 117 -5.39 0.23 18.24
C ARG A 117 -6.56 0.58 17.31
N ILE A 118 -6.44 1.70 16.60
CA ILE A 118 -7.41 2.17 15.61
C ILE A 118 -6.72 2.25 14.25
N ILE A 119 -7.32 1.63 13.25
CA ILE A 119 -6.89 1.69 11.84
C ILE A 119 -8.08 2.19 11.03
N GLY A 120 -8.00 3.40 10.50
CA GLY A 120 -9.10 3.97 9.75
C GLY A 120 -8.79 5.32 9.11
N LEU A 121 -9.65 5.66 8.15
CA LEU A 121 -9.64 6.92 7.45
C LEU A 121 -11.08 7.31 7.12
N GLU A 122 -11.41 8.59 7.28
CA GLU A 122 -12.74 9.08 6.96
C GLU A 122 -13.09 8.96 5.47
N GLY A 123 -14.38 8.80 5.17
CA GLY A 123 -14.90 8.77 3.80
C GLY A 123 -14.71 7.46 3.03
N LEU A 124 -14.08 6.44 3.61
CA LEU A 124 -13.86 5.16 2.93
C LEU A 124 -15.10 4.26 2.88
N THR A 125 -15.29 3.61 1.73
CA THR A 125 -16.21 2.47 1.56
C THR A 125 -15.62 1.19 2.13
N THR A 126 -16.45 0.16 2.33
CA THR A 126 -16.03 -1.14 2.83
C THR A 126 -14.99 -1.81 1.92
N ALA A 127 -15.09 -1.62 0.60
CA ALA A 127 -14.08 -2.11 -0.35
C ALA A 127 -12.72 -1.41 -0.14
N GLN A 128 -12.74 -0.09 0.08
CA GLN A 128 -11.52 0.67 0.35
C GLN A 128 -10.92 0.34 1.72
N VAL A 129 -11.74 0.07 2.76
CA VAL A 129 -11.25 -0.40 4.06
C VAL A 129 -10.62 -1.80 3.92
N LEU A 130 -11.23 -2.69 3.12
CA LEU A 130 -10.65 -4.00 2.80
C LEU A 130 -9.30 -3.87 2.11
N GLU A 131 -9.17 -2.98 1.14
CA GLU A 131 -7.94 -2.83 0.34
C GLU A 131 -6.84 -2.07 1.09
N ARG A 132 -7.22 -1.05 1.87
CA ARG A 132 -6.27 -0.14 2.54
C ARG A 132 -5.88 -0.60 3.94
N HIS A 133 -6.86 -1.00 4.75
CA HIS A 133 -6.68 -1.11 6.19
C HIS A 133 -6.59 -2.55 6.70
N LEU A 134 -7.18 -3.54 6.02
CA LEU A 134 -6.98 -4.94 6.41
C LEU A 134 -5.49 -5.34 6.41
N PRO A 135 -4.65 -4.90 5.45
CA PRO A 135 -3.22 -5.19 5.48
C PRO A 135 -2.44 -4.53 6.62
N GLU A 136 -2.99 -3.50 7.26
CA GLU A 136 -2.34 -2.82 8.39
C GLU A 136 -2.59 -3.54 9.73
N VAL A 137 -3.42 -4.60 9.75
CA VAL A 137 -3.79 -5.34 10.96
C VAL A 137 -2.67 -6.30 11.36
N GLU A 138 -2.05 -6.04 12.51
CA GLU A 138 -0.97 -6.87 13.03
C GLU A 138 -1.34 -7.46 14.40
N GLY A 139 -0.80 -8.63 14.71
CA GLY A 139 -0.96 -9.31 16.00
C GLY A 139 -2.31 -10.02 16.17
N GLU A 140 -2.48 -10.64 17.33
CA GLU A 140 -3.74 -11.27 17.73
C GLU A 140 -4.55 -10.37 18.64
N TRP A 141 -5.88 -10.41 18.48
CA TRP A 141 -6.83 -9.56 19.19
C TRP A 141 -7.93 -10.40 19.83
N ASP A 142 -8.31 -10.05 21.06
CA ASP A 142 -9.41 -10.72 21.75
C ASP A 142 -10.74 -10.24 21.19
N ALA A 143 -10.83 -8.94 20.85
CA ALA A 143 -11.98 -8.35 20.20
C ALA A 143 -11.56 -7.45 19.03
N ILE A 144 -12.21 -7.62 17.88
CA ILE A 144 -12.04 -6.75 16.71
C ILE A 144 -13.38 -6.08 16.41
N LEU A 145 -13.42 -4.76 16.30
CA LEU A 145 -14.59 -3.99 15.87
C LEU A 145 -14.40 -3.57 14.41
N LEU A 146 -15.30 -4.00 13.52
CA LEU A 146 -15.32 -3.57 12.13
C LEU A 146 -16.43 -2.52 11.93
N LEU A 147 -16.01 -1.28 11.65
CA LEU A 147 -16.86 -0.09 11.54
C LEU A 147 -16.94 0.43 10.11
N VAL A 148 -17.90 -0.08 9.34
CA VAL A 148 -18.04 0.19 7.91
C VAL A 148 -19.52 0.21 7.50
N GLY A 149 -19.81 0.72 6.30
CA GLY A 149 -21.13 0.66 5.67
C GLY A 149 -21.85 2.00 5.56
N ALA A 150 -21.41 3.04 6.28
CA ALA A 150 -21.99 4.38 6.17
C ALA A 150 -21.76 4.97 4.77
N ASN A 151 -20.51 4.98 4.33
CA ASN A 151 -20.14 5.47 2.99
C ASN A 151 -20.67 4.55 1.88
N ASP A 152 -20.73 3.23 2.09
CA ASP A 152 -21.33 2.31 1.13
C ASP A 152 -22.81 2.62 0.90
N ALA A 153 -23.55 2.97 1.96
CA ALA A 153 -24.95 3.36 1.85
C ALA A 153 -25.11 4.72 1.16
N LEU A 154 -24.27 5.69 1.47
CA LEU A 154 -24.28 7.02 0.83
C LEU A 154 -23.89 6.97 -0.65
N GLN A 155 -22.96 6.08 -1.01
CA GLN A 155 -22.48 5.87 -2.39
C GLN A 155 -23.30 4.82 -3.16
N LEU A 156 -24.36 4.28 -2.55
CA LEU A 156 -25.28 3.31 -3.16
C LEU A 156 -24.59 2.04 -3.67
N VAL A 157 -23.61 1.53 -2.92
CA VAL A 157 -22.86 0.31 -3.24
C VAL A 157 -23.79 -0.90 -3.29
N GLY A 158 -23.74 -1.66 -4.38
CA GLY A 158 -24.60 -2.83 -4.58
C GLY A 158 -24.44 -3.89 -3.48
N ARG A 159 -25.55 -4.44 -2.99
CA ARG A 159 -25.59 -5.47 -1.91
C ARG A 159 -24.63 -6.63 -2.13
N GLY A 160 -24.48 -7.08 -3.39
CA GLY A 160 -23.57 -8.17 -3.74
C GLY A 160 -22.10 -7.79 -3.62
N ALA A 161 -21.73 -6.56 -3.99
CA ALA A 161 -20.37 -6.05 -3.82
C ALA A 161 -20.04 -5.87 -2.34
N PHE A 162 -20.94 -5.23 -1.59
CA PHE A 162 -20.82 -5.07 -0.14
C PHE A 162 -20.70 -6.42 0.58
N ALA A 163 -21.54 -7.42 0.23
CA ALA A 163 -21.47 -8.76 0.82
C ALA A 163 -20.13 -9.47 0.54
N ARG A 164 -19.53 -9.27 -0.64
CA ARG A 164 -18.21 -9.83 -0.94
C ARG A 164 -17.13 -9.16 -0.10
N SER A 165 -17.17 -7.83 0.02
CA SER A 165 -16.19 -7.08 0.82
C SER A 165 -16.27 -7.43 2.30
N ILE A 166 -17.47 -7.50 2.88
CA ILE A 166 -17.66 -7.91 4.29
C ILE A 166 -17.18 -9.33 4.52
N ARG A 167 -17.48 -10.30 3.64
CA ARG A 167 -16.98 -11.68 3.82
C ARG A 167 -15.47 -11.76 3.79
N ARG A 168 -14.83 -11.00 2.89
CA ARG A 168 -13.36 -10.95 2.80
C ARG A 168 -12.74 -10.28 4.03
N LEU A 169 -13.33 -9.18 4.50
CA LEU A 169 -12.91 -8.52 5.75
C LEU A 169 -13.06 -9.45 6.95
N VAL A 170 -14.21 -10.10 7.11
CA VAL A 170 -14.45 -11.06 8.20
C VAL A 170 -13.48 -12.24 8.14
N ALA A 171 -13.23 -12.78 6.95
CA ALA A 171 -12.29 -13.87 6.75
C ALA A 171 -10.87 -13.44 7.17
N GLY A 172 -10.37 -12.32 6.66
CA GLY A 172 -9.03 -11.82 7.03
C GLY A 172 -8.92 -11.45 8.51
N LEU A 173 -9.89 -10.72 9.06
CA LEU A 173 -9.88 -10.38 10.49
C LEU A 173 -9.99 -11.61 11.40
N SER A 174 -10.57 -12.71 10.93
CA SER A 174 -10.67 -13.95 11.71
C SER A 174 -9.31 -14.62 11.91
N GLU A 175 -8.34 -14.34 11.05
CA GLU A 175 -6.96 -14.84 11.17
C GLU A 175 -6.20 -14.13 12.32
N HIS A 176 -6.66 -12.94 12.71
CA HIS A 176 -6.10 -12.14 13.80
C HIS A 176 -6.84 -12.32 15.12
N LEU A 177 -7.74 -13.30 15.25
CA LEU A 177 -8.45 -13.56 16.50
C LEU A 177 -7.64 -14.46 17.43
N SER A 178 -7.55 -14.03 18.70
CA SER A 178 -7.01 -14.88 19.78
C SER A 178 -7.88 -16.13 19.99
N PRO A 179 -7.36 -17.20 20.61
CA PRO A 179 -8.18 -18.33 21.04
C PRO A 179 -9.33 -17.85 21.95
N GLY A 180 -10.57 -17.99 21.48
CA GLY A 180 -11.76 -17.48 22.17
C GLY A 180 -12.17 -16.06 21.79
N GLY A 181 -11.44 -15.38 20.93
CA GLY A 181 -11.73 -14.02 20.45
C GLY A 181 -12.96 -13.94 19.54
N VAL A 182 -13.42 -12.70 19.32
CA VAL A 182 -14.66 -12.36 18.60
C VAL A 182 -14.50 -11.15 17.67
N ILE A 183 -15.20 -11.16 16.54
CA ILE A 183 -15.35 -9.99 15.65
C ILE A 183 -16.73 -9.38 15.87
N GLY A 184 -16.78 -8.09 16.16
CA GLY A 184 -17.98 -7.28 16.19
C GLY A 184 -18.17 -6.51 14.88
N LEU A 185 -19.10 -6.97 14.04
CA LEU A 185 -19.60 -6.21 12.89
C LEU A 185 -20.55 -5.13 13.39
N THR A 186 -20.13 -3.88 13.42
CA THR A 186 -21.07 -2.80 13.74
C THR A 186 -22.00 -2.59 12.56
N GLY A 187 -23.31 -2.60 12.83
CA GLY A 187 -24.33 -2.49 11.81
C GLY A 187 -24.25 -1.18 11.04
N THR A 188 -24.77 -1.18 9.82
CA THR A 188 -24.83 0.03 9.00
C THR A 188 -25.69 1.09 9.73
N PRO A 189 -25.30 2.38 9.76
CA PRO A 189 -26.06 3.40 10.46
C PRO A 189 -27.52 3.49 10.01
N GLN A 190 -28.41 3.85 10.94
CA GLN A 190 -29.83 4.06 10.66
C GLN A 190 -30.03 5.43 9.99
N ILE A 191 -29.63 5.55 8.73
CA ILE A 191 -29.64 6.83 7.97
C ILE A 191 -31.04 7.46 7.88
N ASP A 192 -32.11 6.68 8.06
CA ASP A 192 -33.48 7.20 8.13
C ASP A 192 -33.77 8.07 9.36
N THR A 193 -32.90 8.01 10.38
CA THR A 193 -32.97 8.88 11.56
C THR A 193 -32.31 10.25 11.35
N PHE A 194 -31.54 10.43 10.27
CA PHE A 194 -30.82 11.67 9.99
C PHE A 194 -31.77 12.75 9.45
N VAL A 195 -32.23 13.62 10.34
CA VAL A 195 -33.24 14.65 10.04
C VAL A 195 -32.76 15.72 9.06
N TRP A 196 -31.45 15.87 8.88
CA TRP A 196 -30.86 16.79 7.90
C TRP A 196 -30.99 16.28 6.45
N LEU A 197 -31.18 14.97 6.24
CA LEU A 197 -31.47 14.42 4.92
C LEU A 197 -32.95 14.66 4.58
N PRO A 198 -33.27 15.38 3.48
CA PRO A 198 -34.64 15.63 3.08
C PRO A 198 -35.30 14.36 2.52
N GLN A 199 -36.63 14.32 2.60
CA GLN A 199 -37.40 13.32 1.85
C GLN A 199 -37.45 13.68 0.35
N PRO A 200 -37.35 12.71 -0.57
CA PRO A 200 -37.36 11.25 -0.35
C PRO A 200 -35.98 10.61 -0.19
N VAL A 201 -34.87 11.36 -0.33
CA VAL A 201 -33.48 10.84 -0.26
C VAL A 201 -33.25 10.05 1.03
N ARG A 202 -33.69 10.58 2.17
CA ARG A 202 -33.56 9.93 3.48
C ARG A 202 -34.16 8.53 3.51
N SER A 203 -35.39 8.36 3.00
CA SER A 203 -36.05 7.05 2.98
C SER A 203 -35.42 6.08 1.99
N LEU A 204 -34.88 6.58 0.87
CA LEU A 204 -34.18 5.74 -0.13
C LEU A 204 -32.84 5.22 0.41
N ILE A 205 -31.99 6.13 0.90
CA ILE A 205 -30.69 5.78 1.47
C ILE A 205 -30.88 4.94 2.74
N GLY A 206 -31.81 5.31 3.63
CA GLY A 206 -32.12 4.52 4.83
C GLY A 206 -32.66 3.13 4.50
N GLY A 207 -33.46 2.99 3.44
CA GLY A 207 -33.88 1.69 2.92
C GLY A 207 -32.70 0.85 2.43
N HIS A 208 -31.78 1.46 1.68
CA HIS A 208 -30.58 0.80 1.20
C HIS A 208 -29.64 0.39 2.35
N ALA A 209 -29.39 1.28 3.31
CA ALA A 209 -28.60 1.03 4.52
C ALA A 209 -29.10 -0.20 5.29
N ARG A 210 -30.42 -0.32 5.50
CA ARG A 210 -31.02 -1.53 6.10
C ARG A 210 -30.73 -2.80 5.30
N THR A 211 -30.79 -2.72 3.97
CA THR A 211 -30.49 -3.90 3.14
C THR A 211 -29.03 -4.33 3.16
N LEU A 212 -28.11 -3.41 3.49
CA LEU A 212 -26.69 -3.69 3.75
C LEU A 212 -26.52 -4.25 5.17
N ASP A 213 -27.22 -3.69 6.17
CA ASP A 213 -27.22 -4.23 7.54
C ASP A 213 -27.74 -5.69 7.58
N ASP A 214 -28.82 -6.00 6.84
CA ASP A 214 -29.33 -7.37 6.68
C ASP A 214 -28.27 -8.34 6.10
N VAL A 215 -27.33 -7.82 5.30
CA VAL A 215 -26.21 -8.61 4.77
C VAL A 215 -25.19 -8.87 5.88
N GLN A 216 -24.83 -7.86 6.69
CA GLN A 216 -23.94 -8.04 7.83
C GLN A 216 -24.52 -9.02 8.86
N GLN A 217 -25.82 -8.92 9.16
CA GLN A 217 -26.52 -9.85 10.06
C GLN A 217 -26.46 -11.30 9.58
N ARG A 218 -26.70 -11.53 8.28
CA ARG A 218 -26.61 -12.88 7.70
C ARG A 218 -25.19 -13.43 7.74
N ILE A 219 -24.20 -12.61 7.40
CA ILE A 219 -22.79 -13.04 7.46
C ILE A 219 -22.37 -13.34 8.90
N ALA A 220 -22.80 -12.55 9.89
CA ALA A 220 -22.54 -12.83 11.30
C ALA A 220 -23.21 -14.13 11.76
N ALA A 221 -24.39 -14.47 11.26
CA ALA A 221 -25.08 -15.71 11.61
C ALA A 221 -24.36 -16.97 11.09
N ASP A 222 -23.49 -16.84 10.09
CA ASP A 222 -22.75 -17.96 9.49
C ASP A 222 -21.53 -18.40 10.34
N ASP A 223 -21.02 -17.56 11.25
CA ASP A 223 -19.84 -17.86 12.09
C ASP A 223 -20.09 -17.47 13.56
N PRO A 224 -20.02 -18.41 14.53
CA PRO A 224 -20.25 -18.12 15.95
C PRO A 224 -19.21 -17.18 16.59
N ARG A 225 -18.08 -16.91 15.94
CA ARG A 225 -17.07 -15.92 16.36
C ARG A 225 -17.43 -14.50 15.93
N VAL A 226 -18.40 -14.34 15.03
CA VAL A 226 -18.78 -13.05 14.44
C VAL A 226 -20.12 -12.61 15.02
N LEU A 227 -20.14 -11.41 15.56
CA LEU A 227 -21.30 -10.81 16.21
C LEU A 227 -21.79 -9.66 15.34
N HIS A 228 -23.06 -9.66 15.00
CA HIS A 228 -23.70 -8.42 14.55
C HIS A 228 -23.98 -7.54 15.77
N LEU A 229 -23.41 -6.34 15.75
CA LEU A 229 -23.54 -5.34 16.80
C LEU A 229 -24.44 -4.21 16.28
N PRO A 230 -25.69 -4.11 16.77
CA PRO A 230 -26.64 -3.14 16.23
C PRO A 230 -26.17 -1.71 16.52
N THR A 231 -26.32 -0.84 15.53
CA THR A 231 -26.06 0.59 15.65
C THR A 231 -27.29 1.28 16.23
N PRO A 232 -27.16 2.10 17.30
CA PRO A 232 -28.30 2.80 17.88
C PRO A 232 -28.93 3.76 16.87
N ALA A 233 -30.23 4.00 17.05
CA ALA A 233 -30.84 5.19 16.48
C ALA A 233 -30.29 6.41 17.24
N ILE A 234 -29.56 7.28 16.54
CA ILE A 234 -29.10 8.56 17.07
C ILE A 234 -30.21 9.55 16.74
N VAL A 235 -30.99 9.95 17.74
CA VAL A 235 -32.23 10.72 17.53
C VAL A 235 -32.15 12.08 18.20
N GLU A 236 -31.49 12.16 19.36
CA GLU A 236 -31.39 13.41 20.10
C GLU A 236 -30.36 14.33 19.43
N PRO A 237 -30.62 15.65 19.36
CA PRO A 237 -29.68 16.62 18.79
C PRO A 237 -28.29 16.56 19.43
N GLU A 238 -28.21 16.35 20.75
CA GLU A 238 -26.95 16.31 21.49
C GLU A 238 -26.12 15.06 21.18
N GLN A 239 -26.73 14.04 20.57
CA GLN A 239 -26.04 12.81 20.15
C GLN A 239 -25.41 12.95 18.75
N HIS A 240 -25.72 14.02 18.02
CA HIS A 240 -25.10 14.36 16.74
C HIS A 240 -24.01 15.40 16.93
N ALA A 241 -22.95 15.28 16.15
CA ALA A 241 -21.95 16.32 16.02
C ALA A 241 -22.50 17.51 15.22
N ALA A 242 -21.71 18.59 15.11
CA ALA A 242 -22.15 19.83 14.48
C ALA A 242 -22.50 19.69 12.97
N ASP A 243 -22.11 18.59 12.35
CA ASP A 243 -22.46 18.25 10.97
C ASP A 243 -23.82 17.54 10.82
N GLY A 244 -24.46 17.18 11.93
CA GLY A 244 -25.73 16.45 11.95
C GLY A 244 -25.64 15.02 11.43
N PHE A 245 -24.45 14.53 11.09
CA PHE A 245 -24.23 13.20 10.49
C PHE A 245 -23.42 12.30 11.41
N HIS A 246 -22.28 12.78 11.91
CA HIS A 246 -21.43 11.98 12.79
C HIS A 246 -21.96 11.95 14.22
N PRO A 247 -21.73 10.87 14.98
CA PRO A 247 -22.03 10.84 16.41
C PRO A 247 -21.18 11.85 17.17
N SER A 248 -21.79 12.56 18.12
CA SER A 248 -21.04 13.32 19.12
C SER A 248 -20.42 12.39 20.16
N ALA A 249 -19.64 12.93 21.09
CA ALA A 249 -19.20 12.21 22.29
C ALA A 249 -20.37 11.54 23.05
N ALA A 250 -21.56 12.16 23.09
CA ALA A 250 -22.74 11.56 23.71
C ALA A 250 -23.31 10.40 22.86
N GLY A 251 -23.32 10.54 21.54
CA GLY A 251 -23.70 9.48 20.61
C GLY A 251 -22.78 8.26 20.72
N TYR A 252 -21.46 8.46 20.77
CA TYR A 252 -20.50 7.39 20.95
C TYR A 252 -20.62 6.68 22.32
N ARG A 253 -20.95 7.40 23.40
CA ARG A 253 -21.25 6.79 24.70
C ARG A 253 -22.48 5.90 24.68
N LEU A 254 -23.54 6.31 23.96
CA LEU A 254 -24.75 5.51 23.75
C LEU A 254 -24.41 4.25 22.95
N TRP A 255 -23.73 4.39 21.82
CA TRP A 255 -23.35 3.26 20.97
C TRP A 255 -22.47 2.26 21.72
N SER A 256 -21.48 2.75 22.46
CA SER A 256 -20.62 1.92 23.30
C SER A 256 -21.39 1.15 24.38
N SER A 257 -22.50 1.70 24.92
CA SER A 257 -23.34 1.00 25.90
C SER A 257 -24.04 -0.25 25.34
N ILE A 258 -24.17 -0.33 24.01
CA ILE A 258 -24.78 -1.43 23.26
C ILE A 258 -23.72 -2.46 22.84
N VAL A 259 -22.54 -1.97 22.41
CA VAL A 259 -21.43 -2.77 21.90
C VAL A 259 -20.70 -3.51 23.02
N ALA A 260 -20.25 -2.79 24.05
CA ALA A 260 -19.35 -3.34 25.05
C ALA A 260 -19.92 -4.56 25.82
N PRO A 261 -21.20 -4.58 26.26
CA PRO A 261 -21.76 -5.73 26.97
C PRO A 261 -21.88 -6.99 26.09
N ARG A 262 -22.12 -6.83 24.79
CA ARG A 262 -22.24 -7.94 23.83
C ARG A 262 -20.88 -8.57 23.56
N VAL A 263 -19.86 -7.75 23.35
CA VAL A 263 -18.47 -8.20 23.19
C VAL A 263 -18.01 -8.96 24.43
N ALA A 264 -18.21 -8.38 25.62
CA ALA A 264 -17.87 -9.03 26.90
C ALA A 264 -18.59 -10.38 27.09
N GLN A 265 -19.90 -10.43 26.80
CA GLN A 265 -20.66 -11.67 26.93
C GLN A 265 -20.17 -12.76 25.97
N ALA A 266 -19.80 -12.39 24.75
CA ALA A 266 -19.32 -13.34 23.76
C ALA A 266 -17.93 -13.89 24.13
N LEU A 267 -17.03 -13.02 24.60
CA LEU A 267 -15.73 -13.40 25.14
C LEU A 267 -15.87 -14.39 26.32
N ALA A 268 -16.77 -14.10 27.27
CA ALA A 268 -17.00 -14.97 28.41
C ALA A 268 -17.51 -16.37 28.02
N ARG A 269 -18.43 -16.46 27.04
CA ARG A 269 -18.93 -17.76 26.52
C ARG A 269 -17.84 -18.56 25.82
N ARG A 270 -16.99 -17.87 25.06
CA ARG A 270 -15.90 -18.51 24.30
C ARG A 270 -14.78 -19.00 25.22
N ALA A 271 -14.53 -18.30 26.33
CA ALA A 271 -13.58 -18.72 27.35
C ALA A 271 -14.02 -20.02 28.07
N THR A 272 -15.33 -20.28 28.20
CA THR A 272 -15.84 -21.53 28.80
C THR A 272 -15.81 -22.74 27.88
N ASP A 273 -15.74 -22.54 26.57
CA ASP A 273 -15.77 -23.61 25.55
C ASP A 273 -14.37 -24.04 25.05
N ALA A 274 -13.30 -23.38 25.51
CA ALA A 274 -11.93 -23.66 25.09
C ALA A 274 -11.30 -24.81 25.93
N PRO A 275 -10.75 -25.87 25.32
CA PRO A 275 -9.97 -26.87 26.07
C PRO A 275 -8.70 -26.23 26.65
N ALA A 276 -8.38 -26.57 27.89
CA ALA A 276 -7.27 -26.01 28.65
C ALA A 276 -5.92 -26.25 27.93
N ALA A 277 -5.35 -25.19 27.36
CA ALA A 277 -4.00 -25.18 26.82
C ALA A 277 -3.04 -24.52 27.83
N GLU A 278 -1.89 -25.16 28.01
CA GLU A 278 -0.83 -24.79 28.93
C GLU A 278 -0.30 -23.37 28.68
N THR A 279 -0.09 -22.63 29.78
CA THR A 279 0.56 -21.31 29.83
C THR A 279 1.97 -21.33 29.23
N PRO A 280 2.29 -20.49 28.23
CA PRO A 280 3.65 -20.14 27.92
C PRO A 280 4.10 -18.94 28.77
N SER A 281 5.31 -19.08 29.31
CA SER A 281 6.06 -18.08 30.06
C SER A 281 6.30 -16.81 29.26
N VAL A 282 6.13 -15.66 29.93
CA VAL A 282 6.54 -14.33 29.47
C VAL A 282 8.07 -14.31 29.27
N ALA A 283 8.52 -13.86 28.10
CA ALA A 283 9.89 -13.44 27.82
C ALA A 283 9.84 -12.06 27.11
N PRO A 284 10.87 -11.21 27.29
CA PRO A 284 10.77 -9.77 27.10
C PRO A 284 10.83 -9.36 25.63
N ALA A 285 10.37 -8.13 25.38
CA ALA A 285 10.31 -7.42 24.11
C ALA A 285 11.44 -7.78 23.14
N ALA A 286 11.06 -8.30 21.96
CA ALA A 286 11.93 -8.45 20.82
C ALA A 286 11.65 -7.32 19.82
N THR A 287 12.71 -6.59 19.53
CA THR A 287 12.96 -5.67 18.41
C THR A 287 12.20 -5.99 17.12
N GLU A 288 11.64 -4.95 16.52
CA GLU A 288 11.01 -4.95 15.20
C GLU A 288 11.94 -5.57 14.15
N LEU A 289 11.46 -6.64 13.52
CA LEU A 289 12.03 -7.22 12.31
C LEU A 289 11.03 -6.94 11.18
N SER A 290 11.44 -6.14 10.19
CA SER A 290 10.66 -5.86 8.99
C SER A 290 10.45 -7.14 8.16
N ALA A 291 9.22 -7.40 7.73
CA ALA A 291 8.90 -8.49 6.80
C ALA A 291 9.41 -8.18 5.36
N PRO A 292 9.76 -9.19 4.54
CA PRO A 292 10.29 -8.97 3.20
C PRO A 292 9.20 -8.51 2.22
N VAL A 293 9.39 -7.32 1.65
CA VAL A 293 8.63 -6.79 0.50
C VAL A 293 9.06 -7.52 -0.77
N ARG A 294 8.11 -8.06 -1.55
CA ARG A 294 8.39 -8.70 -2.86
C ARG A 294 8.57 -7.65 -3.95
N ARG A 295 9.59 -7.87 -4.79
CA ARG A 295 10.21 -6.91 -5.73
C ARG A 295 9.96 -7.40 -7.15
N GLY A 296 9.52 -6.53 -8.04
CA GLY A 296 9.26 -6.92 -9.43
C GLY A 296 9.77 -5.85 -10.39
N ILE A 297 10.33 -6.30 -11.52
CA ILE A 297 11.06 -5.46 -12.47
C ILE A 297 10.23 -4.31 -13.05
N VAL A 298 8.92 -4.52 -13.24
CA VAL A 298 7.99 -3.46 -13.69
C VAL A 298 7.46 -2.71 -12.46
N PRO A 299 7.79 -1.41 -12.32
CA PRO A 299 7.37 -0.65 -11.17
C PRO A 299 5.87 -0.35 -11.23
N PRO A 300 5.19 -0.20 -10.06
CA PRO A 300 3.75 0.03 -10.00
C PRO A 300 3.27 1.24 -10.81
N TYR A 301 4.02 2.34 -10.80
CA TYR A 301 3.64 3.56 -11.51
C TYR A 301 3.49 3.34 -13.02
N LEU A 302 4.30 2.45 -13.61
CA LEU A 302 4.28 2.17 -15.04
C LEU A 302 3.03 1.35 -15.40
N LEU A 303 2.68 0.36 -14.56
CA LEU A 303 1.42 -0.38 -14.71
C LEU A 303 0.19 0.52 -14.48
N GLU A 304 0.26 1.47 -13.55
CA GLU A 304 -0.81 2.44 -13.30
C GLU A 304 -1.02 3.38 -14.49
N GLN A 305 0.07 3.87 -15.10
CA GLN A 305 -0.02 4.64 -16.34
C GLN A 305 -0.62 3.82 -17.48
N LEU A 306 -0.17 2.57 -17.67
CA LEU A 306 -0.74 1.68 -18.69
C LEU A 306 -2.22 1.38 -18.46
N ALA A 307 -2.65 1.21 -17.21
CA ALA A 307 -4.07 1.07 -16.87
C ALA A 307 -4.88 2.31 -17.26
N ALA A 308 -4.31 3.50 -17.13
CA ALA A 308 -4.94 4.77 -17.50
C ALA A 308 -4.85 5.12 -19.00
N ALA A 309 -3.90 4.53 -19.75
CA ALA A 309 -3.60 4.89 -21.14
C ALA A 309 -4.71 4.54 -22.15
N GLY A 310 -5.70 3.73 -21.77
CA GLY A 310 -6.82 3.35 -22.63
C GLY A 310 -6.43 2.40 -23.78
N LEU A 311 -5.32 1.68 -23.65
CA LEU A 311 -4.88 0.65 -24.59
C LEU A 311 -5.74 -0.61 -24.47
N PRO A 312 -6.25 -1.19 -25.57
CA PRO A 312 -7.25 -2.26 -25.52
C PRO A 312 -6.83 -3.51 -24.73
N THR A 313 -5.57 -3.92 -24.81
CA THR A 313 -5.06 -5.11 -24.09
C THR A 313 -4.23 -4.70 -22.89
N ALA A 314 -3.25 -3.80 -23.09
CA ALA A 314 -2.29 -3.43 -22.06
C ALA A 314 -2.96 -2.82 -20.82
N SER A 315 -4.03 -2.01 -20.96
CA SER A 315 -4.71 -1.44 -19.79
C SER A 315 -5.38 -2.50 -18.91
N ILE A 316 -6.06 -3.48 -19.52
CA ILE A 316 -6.73 -4.57 -18.79
C ILE A 316 -5.71 -5.50 -18.14
N VAL A 317 -4.62 -5.80 -18.86
CA VAL A 317 -3.53 -6.62 -18.33
C VAL A 317 -2.86 -5.90 -17.17
N ALA A 318 -2.55 -4.61 -17.29
CA ALA A 318 -1.90 -3.83 -16.25
C ALA A 318 -2.75 -3.76 -14.97
N GLU A 319 -4.06 -3.53 -15.07
CA GLU A 319 -4.99 -3.61 -13.92
C GLU A 319 -4.96 -4.99 -13.26
N ARG A 320 -4.94 -6.06 -14.06
CA ARG A 320 -4.88 -7.44 -13.56
C ARG A 320 -3.54 -7.75 -12.89
N THR A 321 -2.43 -7.37 -13.51
CA THR A 321 -1.08 -7.52 -12.98
C THR A 321 -0.95 -6.76 -11.67
N LEU A 322 -1.41 -5.50 -11.58
CA LEU A 322 -1.48 -4.75 -10.33
C LEU A 322 -2.27 -5.50 -9.24
N GLY A 323 -3.40 -6.11 -9.62
CA GLY A 323 -4.19 -6.94 -8.71
C GLY A 323 -3.46 -8.20 -8.22
N LEU A 324 -2.74 -8.88 -9.11
CA LEU A 324 -1.93 -10.07 -8.80
C LEU A 324 -0.73 -9.71 -7.92
N ASP A 325 -0.01 -8.63 -8.25
CA ASP A 325 1.16 -8.13 -7.52
C ASP A 325 0.78 -7.79 -6.07
N ARG A 326 -0.40 -7.19 -5.87
CA ARG A 326 -0.96 -6.95 -4.53
C ARG A 326 -1.15 -8.26 -3.75
N GLY A 327 -1.74 -9.28 -4.38
CA GLY A 327 -1.95 -10.59 -3.77
C GLY A 327 -0.64 -11.33 -3.44
N ILE A 328 0.37 -11.19 -4.31
CA ILE A 328 1.72 -11.74 -4.14
C ILE A 328 2.44 -11.06 -2.96
N ARG A 329 2.32 -9.74 -2.81
CA ARG A 329 2.89 -8.98 -1.68
C ARG A 329 2.28 -9.37 -0.33
N THR A 330 1.00 -9.76 -0.30
CA THR A 330 0.30 -10.19 0.93
C THR A 330 0.44 -11.68 1.27
N GLY A 331 0.89 -12.53 0.33
CA GLY A 331 0.74 -13.99 0.40
C GLY A 331 1.78 -14.79 1.23
N ARG A 332 2.58 -14.17 2.11
CA ARG A 332 3.57 -14.88 2.97
C ARG A 332 3.28 -14.83 4.47
N GLU A 333 2.23 -14.13 4.91
CA GLU A 333 1.97 -13.87 6.33
C GLU A 333 1.42 -15.09 7.13
N THR A 334 1.05 -16.20 6.47
CA THR A 334 0.54 -17.40 7.15
C THR A 334 1.60 -18.45 7.51
N THR A 335 2.89 -18.11 7.45
CA THR A 335 3.99 -19.00 7.85
C THR A 335 4.92 -18.27 8.81
N ALA A 336 5.06 -18.78 10.04
CA ALA A 336 5.92 -18.23 11.11
C ALA A 336 7.34 -17.86 10.61
N PRO A 337 8.06 -16.93 11.27
CA PRO A 337 9.39 -16.53 10.85
C PRO A 337 10.36 -17.71 11.03
N GLN A 338 10.51 -18.49 9.98
CA GLN A 338 11.80 -19.08 9.71
C GLN A 338 12.63 -17.96 9.09
N GLN A 339 13.89 -17.78 9.55
CA GLN A 339 14.95 -17.28 8.66
C GLN A 339 14.68 -17.84 7.27
N PRO A 340 14.82 -17.09 6.16
CA PRO A 340 14.53 -17.60 4.82
C PRO A 340 15.04 -19.03 4.76
N SER A 341 14.12 -19.99 4.79
CA SER A 341 14.53 -21.38 4.90
C SER A 341 15.09 -21.66 3.53
N LEU A 342 16.40 -21.53 3.38
CA LEU A 342 17.17 -21.91 2.19
C LEU A 342 17.01 -23.41 1.86
N ARG A 343 16.17 -24.13 2.61
CA ARG A 343 15.74 -25.50 2.38
C ARG A 343 14.28 -25.64 2.77
N PRO A 344 13.42 -25.81 1.76
CA PRO A 344 12.58 -27.00 1.77
C PRO A 344 12.73 -27.71 0.42
N ASP A 345 13.23 -28.94 0.48
CA ASP A 345 13.16 -29.96 -0.58
C ASP A 345 14.22 -30.01 -1.70
N ALA A 346 15.29 -29.22 -1.64
CA ALA A 346 16.42 -29.39 -2.58
C ALA A 346 17.48 -30.36 -2.05
N PRO A 347 18.12 -31.17 -2.93
CA PRO A 347 19.21 -32.05 -2.53
C PRO A 347 20.32 -31.23 -1.87
N VAL A 348 20.68 -31.63 -0.65
CA VAL A 348 21.80 -31.04 0.09
C VAL A 348 23.08 -31.31 -0.68
N ARG A 349 23.85 -30.25 -1.00
CA ARG A 349 25.20 -30.36 -1.59
C ARG A 349 25.99 -31.45 -0.89
N VAL A 350 26.52 -32.41 -1.65
CA VAL A 350 27.39 -33.44 -1.10
C VAL A 350 28.74 -32.78 -0.77
N PRO A 351 29.22 -32.83 0.48
CA PRO A 351 30.51 -32.25 0.84
C PRO A 351 31.63 -32.85 -0.04
N GLY A 352 32.34 -31.99 -0.78
CA GLY A 352 33.47 -32.38 -1.64
C GLY A 352 33.22 -32.30 -3.15
N GLU A 353 31.99 -32.05 -3.60
CA GLU A 353 31.73 -31.79 -5.02
C GLU A 353 32.11 -30.35 -5.42
N PRO A 354 32.68 -30.16 -6.63
CA PRO A 354 32.96 -28.83 -7.15
C PRO A 354 31.65 -28.02 -7.27
N PRO A 355 31.67 -26.71 -7.01
CA PRO A 355 30.49 -25.86 -7.20
C PRO A 355 29.92 -26.02 -8.61
N ALA A 356 28.60 -26.21 -8.69
CA ALA A 356 27.85 -26.31 -9.95
C ALA A 356 26.44 -25.73 -9.75
N PRO A 357 25.82 -25.18 -10.80
CA PRO A 357 24.44 -24.71 -10.71
C PRO A 357 23.49 -25.91 -10.55
N HIS A 358 22.41 -25.69 -9.81
CA HIS A 358 21.29 -26.64 -9.71
C HIS A 358 20.00 -25.94 -10.13
N ARG A 359 19.66 -26.03 -11.42
CA ARG A 359 18.51 -25.33 -11.99
C ARG A 359 17.27 -26.21 -12.07
N THR A 360 16.11 -25.60 -11.86
CA THR A 360 14.81 -26.23 -12.15
C THR A 360 13.84 -25.18 -12.67
N ILE A 361 13.37 -25.38 -13.90
CA ILE A 361 12.35 -24.57 -14.56
C ILE A 361 11.02 -25.30 -14.51
N SER A 362 10.01 -24.59 -14.03
CA SER A 362 8.63 -25.07 -13.97
C SER A 362 7.75 -24.22 -14.90
N ASP A 363 6.65 -24.81 -15.34
CA ASP A 363 5.64 -24.19 -16.19
C ASP A 363 4.32 -24.07 -15.42
N ALA A 364 3.84 -22.85 -15.24
CA ALA A 364 2.57 -22.56 -14.58
C ALA A 364 1.35 -22.67 -15.51
N LYS A 365 1.55 -22.80 -16.83
CA LYS A 365 0.51 -23.02 -17.84
C LYS A 365 -0.60 -21.96 -17.82
N GLY A 366 -0.21 -20.70 -17.59
CA GLY A 366 -1.12 -19.57 -17.46
C GLY A 366 -1.85 -19.48 -16.12
N ALA A 367 -1.60 -20.41 -15.18
CA ALA A 367 -2.12 -20.34 -13.83
C ALA A 367 -1.23 -19.46 -12.93
N THR A 368 -1.76 -19.07 -11.77
CA THR A 368 -1.02 -18.28 -10.76
C THR A 368 -0.50 -19.15 -9.60
N THR A 369 -0.63 -20.48 -9.72
CA THR A 369 -0.19 -21.43 -8.69
C THR A 369 1.27 -21.84 -8.94
N LEU A 370 2.14 -21.54 -7.98
CA LEU A 370 3.56 -21.93 -8.01
C LEU A 370 3.74 -23.30 -7.31
N PRO A 371 4.73 -24.15 -7.69
CA PRO A 371 5.69 -23.99 -8.79
C PRO A 371 5.12 -24.07 -10.20
N GLY A 372 3.96 -24.70 -10.39
CA GLY A 372 3.60 -25.33 -11.66
C GLY A 372 4.21 -26.72 -11.80
N SER A 373 4.37 -27.22 -13.02
CA SER A 373 5.03 -28.51 -13.31
C SER A 373 6.47 -28.32 -13.75
N ALA A 374 7.42 -29.06 -13.18
CA ALA A 374 8.81 -29.05 -13.66
C ALA A 374 8.88 -29.52 -15.13
N VAL A 375 9.58 -28.75 -15.96
CA VAL A 375 9.69 -28.97 -17.41
C VAL A 375 11.14 -29.05 -17.91
N ARG A 376 12.10 -28.52 -17.13
CA ARG A 376 13.53 -28.67 -17.41
C ARG A 376 14.35 -28.58 -16.12
N THR A 377 15.27 -29.51 -15.92
CA THR A 377 16.16 -29.59 -14.76
C THR A 377 17.63 -29.60 -15.18
N GLU A 378 18.52 -29.50 -14.21
CA GLU A 378 19.97 -29.42 -14.45
C GLU A 378 20.47 -30.59 -15.33
N GLY A 379 21.14 -30.25 -16.42
CA GLY A 379 21.73 -31.20 -17.36
C GLY A 379 20.77 -31.73 -18.44
N GLU A 380 19.49 -31.35 -18.43
CA GLU A 380 18.54 -31.74 -19.48
C GLU A 380 18.70 -30.88 -20.74
N GLU A 381 18.51 -31.53 -21.90
CA GLU A 381 18.53 -30.90 -23.22
C GLU A 381 17.47 -29.79 -23.35
N PRO A 382 17.67 -28.80 -24.25
CA PRO A 382 16.67 -27.78 -24.53
C PRO A 382 15.30 -28.35 -24.92
N THR A 383 14.24 -27.66 -24.51
CA THR A 383 12.86 -27.99 -24.88
C THR A 383 12.42 -27.21 -26.12
N ASP A 384 11.24 -27.53 -26.67
CA ASP A 384 10.64 -26.72 -27.75
C ASP A 384 10.14 -25.33 -27.27
N ASP A 385 10.07 -25.12 -25.95
CA ASP A 385 9.64 -23.87 -25.35
C ASP A 385 10.80 -22.90 -25.16
N ILE A 386 10.73 -21.75 -25.83
CA ILE A 386 11.77 -20.72 -25.81
C ILE A 386 11.87 -20.07 -24.42
N ALA A 387 10.76 -19.80 -23.73
CA ALA A 387 10.78 -19.14 -22.42
C ALA A 387 11.45 -20.05 -21.37
N VAL A 388 11.17 -21.36 -21.43
CA VAL A 388 11.84 -22.37 -20.59
C VAL A 388 13.35 -22.35 -20.81
N ASN A 389 13.78 -22.32 -22.07
CA ASN A 389 15.21 -22.32 -22.40
C ASN A 389 15.90 -21.02 -21.98
N GLN A 390 15.28 -19.88 -22.24
CA GLN A 390 15.79 -18.57 -21.85
C GLN A 390 15.92 -18.44 -20.32
N ALA A 391 14.91 -18.88 -19.56
CA ALA A 391 14.98 -18.89 -18.10
C ALA A 391 16.11 -19.81 -17.61
N TYR A 392 16.24 -21.01 -18.18
CA TYR A 392 17.31 -21.97 -17.84
C TYR A 392 18.71 -21.39 -18.10
N ASP A 393 18.90 -20.78 -19.27
CA ASP A 393 20.18 -20.23 -19.69
C ASP A 393 20.52 -18.96 -18.88
N GLY A 394 19.54 -18.09 -18.61
CA GLY A 394 19.73 -16.88 -17.80
C GLY A 394 20.05 -17.15 -16.33
N LEU A 395 19.40 -18.15 -15.72
CA LEU A 395 19.78 -18.64 -14.38
C LEU A 395 21.23 -19.15 -14.38
N GLY A 396 21.62 -19.89 -15.43
CA GLY A 396 22.99 -20.40 -15.61
C GLY A 396 24.01 -19.29 -15.75
N ALA A 397 23.73 -18.28 -16.59
CA ALA A 397 24.59 -17.12 -16.80
C ALA A 397 24.79 -16.32 -15.50
N SER A 398 23.73 -16.18 -14.70
CA SER A 398 23.79 -15.49 -13.41
C SER A 398 24.68 -16.23 -12.41
N TRP A 399 24.53 -17.56 -12.30
CA TRP A 399 25.41 -18.39 -11.48
C TRP A 399 26.87 -18.30 -11.96
N GLN A 400 27.10 -18.36 -13.28
CA GLN A 400 28.42 -18.34 -13.87
C GLN A 400 29.16 -17.03 -13.57
N LEU A 401 28.47 -15.87 -13.69
CA LEU A 401 29.04 -14.59 -13.27
C LEU A 401 29.47 -14.64 -11.79
N LEU A 402 28.57 -15.04 -10.89
CA LEU A 402 28.84 -15.05 -9.45
C LEU A 402 30.04 -15.93 -9.10
N MET A 403 30.15 -17.09 -9.76
CA MET A 403 31.26 -18.01 -9.56
C MET A 403 32.57 -17.49 -10.16
N ASP A 404 32.57 -17.11 -11.44
CA ASP A 404 33.80 -16.75 -12.17
C ASP A 404 34.38 -15.42 -11.71
N ALA A 405 33.52 -14.42 -11.51
CA ALA A 405 33.95 -13.07 -11.15
C ALA A 405 34.16 -12.91 -9.65
N PHE A 406 33.29 -13.51 -8.82
CA PHE A 406 33.23 -13.21 -7.38
C PHE A 406 33.53 -14.41 -6.48
N GLY A 407 33.72 -15.62 -7.05
CA GLY A 407 33.94 -16.84 -6.27
C GLY A 407 32.76 -17.21 -5.38
N ARG A 408 31.56 -16.74 -5.70
CA ARG A 408 30.35 -16.92 -4.89
C ARG A 408 29.51 -18.08 -5.43
N ASP A 409 29.32 -19.11 -4.61
CA ASP A 409 28.51 -20.29 -4.97
C ASP A 409 27.01 -19.99 -4.84
N SER A 410 26.40 -19.54 -5.95
CA SER A 410 24.98 -19.16 -6.05
C SER A 410 24.59 -17.95 -5.18
N LEU A 411 23.28 -17.70 -5.03
CA LEU A 411 22.75 -16.48 -4.43
C LEU A 411 23.16 -16.34 -2.96
N ASP A 412 23.18 -17.43 -2.20
CA ASP A 412 23.53 -17.47 -0.77
C ASP A 412 25.03 -17.69 -0.49
N GLY A 413 25.84 -17.92 -1.53
CA GLY A 413 27.24 -18.29 -1.40
C GLY A 413 27.48 -19.72 -0.89
N ALA A 414 26.43 -20.54 -0.80
CA ALA A 414 26.46 -21.90 -0.29
C ALA A 414 25.79 -22.94 -1.24
N GLY A 415 25.61 -22.58 -2.51
CA GLY A 415 25.09 -23.47 -3.55
C GLY A 415 23.56 -23.54 -3.60
N MET A 416 22.86 -22.46 -3.24
CA MET A 416 21.41 -22.37 -3.38
C MET A 416 20.93 -22.80 -4.78
N PRO A 417 19.93 -23.70 -4.88
CA PRO A 417 19.31 -24.05 -6.15
C PRO A 417 18.64 -22.83 -6.81
N LEU A 418 18.73 -22.77 -8.13
CA LEU A 418 18.13 -21.70 -8.93
C LEU A 418 16.81 -22.20 -9.51
N LEU A 419 15.72 -21.70 -8.95
CA LEU A 419 14.37 -22.13 -9.30
C LEU A 419 13.68 -21.03 -10.12
N ALA A 420 12.96 -21.42 -11.17
CA ALA A 420 12.13 -20.51 -11.93
C ALA A 420 10.78 -21.14 -12.32
N THR A 421 9.78 -20.28 -12.49
CA THR A 421 8.47 -20.62 -13.06
C THR A 421 8.17 -19.68 -14.23
N VAL A 422 7.92 -20.23 -15.41
CA VAL A 422 7.50 -19.50 -16.62
C VAL A 422 5.99 -19.64 -16.85
N HIS A 423 5.44 -18.83 -17.78
CA HIS A 423 4.01 -18.80 -18.14
C HIS A 423 3.10 -18.57 -16.93
N TYR A 424 3.54 -17.68 -16.02
CA TYR A 424 2.77 -17.32 -14.84
C TYR A 424 1.63 -16.38 -15.20
N GLY A 425 0.39 -16.78 -14.88
CA GLY A 425 -0.80 -15.99 -15.15
C GLY A 425 -1.12 -15.83 -16.65
N ASP A 426 -2.31 -15.30 -16.94
CA ASP A 426 -2.71 -14.97 -18.32
C ASP A 426 -2.19 -13.59 -18.70
N ARG A 427 -1.19 -13.56 -19.60
CA ARG A 427 -0.52 -12.36 -20.11
C ARG A 427 0.02 -11.46 -19.01
N TYR A 428 0.61 -12.04 -17.96
CA TYR A 428 1.11 -11.27 -16.83
C TYR A 428 2.26 -10.35 -17.27
N ALA A 429 2.09 -9.04 -17.05
CA ALA A 429 3.03 -7.99 -17.45
C ALA A 429 4.09 -7.68 -16.37
N ASN A 430 4.68 -8.71 -15.74
CA ASN A 430 5.78 -8.51 -14.80
C ASN A 430 6.66 -9.78 -14.66
N ALA A 431 7.80 -9.63 -14.01
CA ALA A 431 8.61 -10.71 -13.45
C ALA A 431 9.02 -10.33 -12.02
N PHE A 432 9.27 -11.34 -11.18
CA PHE A 432 9.69 -11.08 -9.80
C PHE A 432 10.45 -12.25 -9.18
N TRP A 433 11.31 -11.94 -8.21
CA TRP A 433 11.82 -12.89 -7.22
C TRP A 433 10.88 -12.99 -6.01
N ASP A 434 10.39 -14.20 -5.72
CA ASP A 434 9.43 -14.40 -4.63
C ASP A 434 10.07 -14.64 -3.25
N GLY A 435 11.40 -14.65 -3.19
CA GLY A 435 12.21 -15.05 -2.03
C GLY A 435 12.73 -16.50 -2.08
N THR A 436 12.31 -17.28 -3.07
CA THR A 436 12.72 -18.68 -3.26
C THR A 436 12.90 -19.04 -4.73
N ARG A 437 12.12 -18.44 -5.64
CA ARG A 437 12.18 -18.67 -7.08
C ARG A 437 11.94 -17.40 -7.87
N MET A 438 12.39 -17.44 -9.12
CA MET A 438 12.02 -16.52 -10.18
C MET A 438 10.63 -16.87 -10.74
N VAL A 439 9.83 -15.85 -11.04
CA VAL A 439 8.53 -16.01 -11.69
C VAL A 439 8.44 -15.06 -12.87
N PHE A 440 8.08 -15.59 -14.04
CA PHE A 440 8.02 -14.83 -15.29
C PHE A 440 6.62 -14.87 -15.88
N GLY A 441 6.09 -13.69 -16.18
CA GLY A 441 4.97 -13.53 -17.09
C GLY A 441 5.39 -13.49 -18.55
N ASP A 442 4.43 -13.72 -19.42
CA ASP A 442 4.63 -13.72 -20.88
C ASP A 442 4.49 -12.32 -21.51
N GLY A 443 4.10 -11.31 -20.72
CA GLY A 443 3.76 -9.98 -21.23
C GLY A 443 2.38 -9.95 -21.91
N ASP A 444 1.93 -8.75 -22.27
CA ASP A 444 0.62 -8.53 -22.91
C ASP A 444 0.63 -8.66 -24.44
N GLY A 445 1.83 -8.66 -25.04
CA GLY A 445 2.04 -8.66 -26.48
C GLY A 445 1.70 -7.34 -27.19
N GLU A 446 1.29 -6.30 -26.45
CA GLU A 446 1.00 -4.95 -26.95
C GLU A 446 2.11 -3.97 -26.54
N VAL A 447 2.48 -3.96 -25.26
CA VAL A 447 3.56 -3.17 -24.66
C VAL A 447 4.72 -4.07 -24.25
N PHE A 448 4.43 -5.20 -23.61
CA PHE A 448 5.45 -6.12 -23.11
C PHE A 448 5.50 -7.39 -23.96
N ALA A 449 6.66 -7.67 -24.55
CA ALA A 449 6.90 -8.85 -25.38
C ALA A 449 7.16 -10.13 -24.56
N GLY A 450 7.57 -9.97 -23.30
CA GLY A 450 7.93 -11.04 -22.38
C GLY A 450 9.11 -10.65 -21.49
N PHE A 451 9.39 -11.43 -20.44
CA PHE A 451 10.42 -11.09 -19.45
C PHE A 451 11.60 -12.08 -19.40
N THR A 452 11.50 -13.23 -20.06
CA THR A 452 12.61 -14.21 -20.12
C THR A 452 13.65 -13.87 -21.18
N ASN A 453 13.32 -13.02 -22.16
CA ASN A 453 14.20 -12.66 -23.27
C ASN A 453 15.30 -11.65 -22.90
N ALA A 454 15.17 -10.97 -21.76
CA ALA A 454 16.17 -10.04 -21.22
C ALA A 454 16.96 -10.70 -20.08
N VAL A 455 18.17 -11.18 -20.38
CA VAL A 455 19.03 -11.87 -19.40
C VAL A 455 19.41 -10.98 -18.21
N ASP A 456 19.48 -9.67 -18.42
CA ASP A 456 19.70 -8.65 -17.41
C ASP A 456 18.52 -8.51 -16.45
N VAL A 457 17.28 -8.74 -16.89
CA VAL A 457 16.11 -8.82 -15.99
C VAL A 457 16.20 -10.05 -15.09
N ILE A 458 16.63 -11.19 -15.65
CA ILE A 458 16.86 -12.41 -14.87
C ILE A 458 17.97 -12.17 -13.83
N GLY A 459 19.08 -11.57 -14.24
CA GLY A 459 20.20 -11.23 -13.36
C GLY A 459 19.83 -10.21 -12.28
N HIS A 460 19.01 -9.21 -12.61
CA HIS A 460 18.49 -8.21 -11.66
C HIS A 460 17.70 -8.88 -10.53
N GLU A 461 16.72 -9.70 -10.88
CA GLU A 461 15.84 -10.33 -9.91
C GLU A 461 16.59 -11.34 -9.02
N LEU A 462 17.53 -12.09 -9.59
CA LEU A 462 18.45 -12.94 -8.81
C LEU A 462 19.41 -12.11 -7.95
N GLY A 463 19.76 -10.90 -8.39
CA GLY A 463 20.55 -9.92 -7.63
C GLY A 463 19.90 -9.55 -6.30
N HIS A 464 18.57 -9.43 -6.24
CA HIS A 464 17.88 -9.27 -4.96
C HIS A 464 18.09 -10.44 -4.00
N GLY A 465 18.22 -11.67 -4.51
CA GLY A 465 18.61 -12.84 -3.72
C GLY A 465 20.01 -12.70 -3.10
N VAL A 466 20.97 -12.18 -3.87
CA VAL A 466 22.32 -11.85 -3.36
C VAL A 466 22.26 -10.78 -2.28
N ILE A 467 21.49 -9.70 -2.49
CA ILE A 467 21.36 -8.61 -1.51
C ILE A 467 20.73 -9.10 -0.20
N SER A 468 19.67 -9.91 -0.29
CA SER A 468 18.96 -10.46 0.89
C SER A 468 19.81 -11.42 1.73
N SER A 469 20.80 -12.08 1.13
CA SER A 469 21.73 -12.99 1.81
C SER A 469 23.03 -12.31 2.27
N THR A 470 23.13 -10.98 2.10
CA THR A 470 24.30 -10.15 2.45
C THR A 470 23.86 -8.98 3.33
N ALA A 471 23.82 -7.75 2.81
CA ALA A 471 23.47 -6.55 3.57
C ALA A 471 21.99 -6.44 3.93
N ASP A 472 21.10 -7.16 3.23
CA ASP A 472 19.65 -7.15 3.44
C ASP A 472 19.07 -5.72 3.50
N LEU A 473 19.46 -4.90 2.51
CA LEU A 473 19.07 -3.48 2.42
C LEU A 473 17.55 -3.32 2.46
N VAL A 474 17.07 -2.44 3.35
CA VAL A 474 15.66 -2.07 3.50
C VAL A 474 15.16 -1.49 2.18
N TYR A 475 14.03 -2.00 1.70
CA TYR A 475 13.48 -1.64 0.40
C TYR A 475 12.59 -0.39 0.47
N ARG A 476 13.20 0.75 0.86
CA ARG A 476 12.54 2.05 0.98
C ARG A 476 13.56 3.19 0.82
N ASP A 477 13.14 4.33 0.28
CA ASP A 477 13.97 5.54 0.16
C ASP A 477 15.35 5.24 -0.48
N GLN A 478 16.43 5.84 0.03
CA GLN A 478 17.78 5.63 -0.52
C GLN A 478 18.29 4.19 -0.37
N SER A 479 18.01 3.49 0.74
CA SER A 479 18.44 2.10 0.89
C SER A 479 17.72 1.17 -0.10
N GLY A 480 16.47 1.48 -0.44
CA GLY A 480 15.71 0.79 -1.47
C GLY A 480 16.21 1.11 -2.88
N ALA A 481 16.55 2.38 -3.15
CA ALA A 481 17.16 2.77 -4.42
C ALA A 481 18.56 2.15 -4.63
N LEU A 482 19.35 1.98 -3.56
CA LEU A 482 20.58 1.18 -3.61
C LEU A 482 20.28 -0.30 -3.90
N ASN A 483 19.22 -0.83 -3.32
CA ASN A 483 18.81 -2.21 -3.55
C ASN A 483 18.51 -2.46 -5.04
N GLU A 484 17.68 -1.60 -5.63
CA GLU A 484 17.38 -1.60 -7.07
C GLU A 484 18.64 -1.41 -7.92
N SER A 485 19.49 -0.46 -7.56
CA SER A 485 20.71 -0.18 -8.32
C SER A 485 21.70 -1.34 -8.31
N ILE A 486 21.91 -1.99 -7.17
CA ILE A 486 22.81 -3.15 -7.08
C ILE A 486 22.24 -4.33 -7.88
N ALA A 487 20.92 -4.50 -7.90
CA ALA A 487 20.26 -5.47 -8.77
C ALA A 487 20.49 -5.14 -10.26
N ASP A 488 20.32 -3.89 -10.68
CA ASP A 488 20.64 -3.43 -12.05
C ASP A 488 22.12 -3.65 -12.42
N VAL A 489 23.04 -3.35 -11.50
CA VAL A 489 24.48 -3.61 -11.66
C VAL A 489 24.73 -5.09 -11.92
N LEU A 490 24.21 -5.98 -11.07
CA LEU A 490 24.38 -7.42 -11.24
C LEU A 490 23.75 -7.90 -12.56
N GLY A 491 22.54 -7.46 -12.88
CA GLY A 491 21.87 -7.77 -14.15
C GLY A 491 22.69 -7.36 -15.38
N SER A 492 23.22 -6.14 -15.39
CA SER A 492 24.08 -5.64 -16.46
C SER A 492 25.37 -6.46 -16.56
N LEU A 493 26.02 -6.77 -15.43
CA LEU A 493 27.22 -7.60 -15.42
C LEU A 493 26.96 -9.02 -15.92
N VAL A 494 25.81 -9.62 -15.63
CA VAL A 494 25.43 -10.94 -16.14
C VAL A 494 25.36 -10.91 -17.66
N LYS A 495 24.68 -9.90 -18.21
CA LYS A 495 24.57 -9.72 -19.66
C LYS A 495 25.94 -9.51 -20.32
N GLN A 496 26.75 -8.62 -19.75
CA GLN A 496 28.10 -8.34 -20.26
C GLN A 496 28.99 -9.59 -20.22
N HIS A 497 28.95 -10.36 -19.13
CA HIS A 497 29.72 -11.58 -18.98
C HIS A 497 29.28 -12.67 -19.96
N ALA A 498 27.96 -12.89 -20.09
CA ALA A 498 27.40 -13.85 -21.04
C ALA A 498 27.75 -13.52 -22.50
N LEU A 499 27.75 -12.22 -22.85
CA LEU A 499 28.08 -11.74 -24.19
C LEU A 499 29.59 -11.45 -24.39
N ARG A 500 30.40 -11.57 -23.33
CA ARG A 500 31.84 -11.25 -23.29
C ARG A 500 32.13 -9.82 -23.76
N GLN A 501 31.35 -8.87 -23.27
CA GLN A 501 31.46 -7.45 -23.60
C GLN A 501 32.30 -6.71 -22.57
N SER A 502 33.22 -5.86 -23.02
CA SER A 502 33.84 -4.87 -22.14
C SER A 502 32.84 -3.78 -21.73
N ALA A 503 33.20 -2.97 -20.74
CA ALA A 503 32.43 -1.80 -20.31
C ALA A 503 32.13 -0.82 -21.47
N GLU A 504 33.03 -0.72 -22.45
CA GLU A 504 32.85 0.12 -23.65
C GLU A 504 31.84 -0.47 -24.64
N GLN A 505 31.74 -1.80 -24.72
CA GLN A 505 30.86 -2.51 -25.66
C GLN A 505 29.45 -2.74 -25.10
N ALA A 506 29.30 -2.67 -23.78
CA ALA A 506 28.03 -2.87 -23.10
C ALA A 506 27.01 -1.78 -23.45
N ASP A 507 25.73 -2.16 -23.54
CA ASP A 507 24.64 -1.23 -23.82
C ASP A 507 24.26 -0.36 -22.61
N TRP A 508 24.50 -0.86 -21.39
CA TRP A 508 24.10 -0.24 -20.13
C TRP A 508 22.59 0.01 -20.01
N LEU A 509 21.80 -0.86 -20.64
CA LEU A 509 20.34 -0.82 -20.63
C LEU A 509 19.80 -1.97 -19.78
N ILE A 510 18.74 -1.71 -19.01
CA ILE A 510 18.03 -2.71 -18.20
C ILE A 510 16.66 -2.99 -18.82
N GLY A 511 16.39 -4.24 -19.17
CA GLY A 511 15.17 -4.66 -19.85
C GLY A 511 15.18 -4.36 -21.35
N ALA A 512 16.34 -4.32 -22.00
CA ALA A 512 16.40 -4.16 -23.45
C ALA A 512 15.75 -5.37 -24.14
N GLY A 513 14.70 -5.12 -24.93
CA GLY A 513 13.89 -6.15 -25.59
C GLY A 513 12.66 -6.62 -24.81
N VAL A 514 12.42 -6.08 -23.60
CA VAL A 514 11.16 -6.34 -22.86
C VAL A 514 9.96 -5.66 -23.53
N PHE A 515 10.19 -4.49 -24.16
CA PHE A 515 9.16 -3.80 -24.92
C PHE A 515 8.95 -4.39 -26.32
N THR A 516 7.71 -4.29 -26.81
CA THR A 516 7.39 -4.56 -28.22
C THR A 516 7.89 -3.43 -29.13
N ASP A 517 7.99 -3.71 -30.43
CA ASP A 517 8.42 -2.73 -31.44
C ASP A 517 7.48 -1.50 -31.58
N THR A 518 6.31 -1.53 -30.93
CA THR A 518 5.33 -0.43 -30.96
C THR A 518 5.57 0.62 -29.88
N VAL A 519 6.38 0.31 -28.87
CA VAL A 519 6.71 1.22 -27.77
C VAL A 519 7.85 2.16 -28.17
N GLN A 520 7.70 3.46 -27.88
CA GLN A 520 8.77 4.45 -28.03
C GLN A 520 9.75 4.39 -26.84
N GLY A 521 10.49 3.29 -26.76
CA GLY A 521 11.48 3.04 -25.71
C GLY A 521 12.47 1.96 -26.10
N VAL A 522 13.68 2.03 -25.55
CA VAL A 522 14.75 1.06 -25.82
C VAL A 522 14.93 0.05 -24.69
N ALA A 523 14.49 0.39 -23.48
CA ALA A 523 14.64 -0.41 -22.27
C ALA A 523 13.77 0.16 -21.13
N LEU A 524 13.66 -0.55 -20.00
CA LEU A 524 13.01 -0.03 -18.79
C LEU A 524 13.83 1.08 -18.13
N ARG A 525 15.17 0.95 -18.13
CA ARG A 525 16.10 1.92 -17.53
C ARG A 525 17.39 2.01 -18.32
N SER A 526 18.10 3.13 -18.18
CA SER A 526 19.47 3.30 -18.69
C SER A 526 20.41 3.64 -17.54
N MET A 527 21.43 2.82 -17.33
CA MET A 527 22.46 3.11 -16.32
C MET A 527 23.42 4.21 -16.80
N SER A 528 23.65 4.30 -18.10
CA SER A 528 24.55 5.30 -18.69
C SER A 528 23.87 6.66 -18.88
N ALA A 529 22.55 6.73 -19.06
CA ALA A 529 21.80 7.97 -19.16
C ALA A 529 20.41 7.83 -18.52
N PRO A 530 20.29 7.82 -17.18
CA PRO A 530 19.00 7.75 -16.50
C PRO A 530 18.05 8.85 -16.98
N GLY A 531 16.78 8.52 -17.20
CA GLY A 531 15.77 9.45 -17.71
C GLY A 531 15.63 9.46 -19.24
N THR A 532 16.31 8.56 -19.96
CA THR A 532 16.28 8.48 -21.42
C THR A 532 15.89 7.11 -21.98
N ALA A 533 15.48 6.15 -21.15
CA ALA A 533 15.21 4.79 -21.60
C ALA A 533 13.94 4.69 -22.46
N TYR A 534 12.93 5.52 -22.18
CA TYR A 534 11.68 5.62 -22.93
C TYR A 534 11.04 7.01 -22.81
N ASP A 535 10.28 7.38 -23.83
CA ASP A 535 9.43 8.57 -23.89
C ASP A 535 8.26 8.24 -24.82
N ASP A 536 7.24 7.61 -24.25
CA ASP A 536 6.12 7.03 -24.98
C ASP A 536 4.78 7.59 -24.50
N PRO A 537 3.82 7.90 -25.38
CA PRO A 537 2.53 8.45 -24.98
C PRO A 537 1.71 7.59 -24.01
N ALA A 538 1.91 6.26 -24.00
CA ALA A 538 1.21 5.34 -23.12
C ALA A 538 2.00 4.98 -21.85
N LEU A 539 3.33 5.01 -21.88
CA LEU A 539 4.19 4.74 -20.72
C LEU A 539 4.63 5.99 -19.96
N GLY A 540 4.45 7.16 -20.56
CA GLY A 540 5.09 8.40 -20.11
C GLY A 540 6.58 8.43 -20.45
N LYS A 541 7.31 9.27 -19.73
CA LYS A 541 8.75 9.43 -19.86
C LYS A 541 9.47 8.77 -18.69
N ASP A 542 10.61 8.16 -18.96
CA ASP A 542 11.53 7.65 -17.94
C ASP A 542 11.83 8.74 -16.88
N PRO A 543 11.43 8.52 -15.60
CA PRO A 543 11.50 9.54 -14.57
C PRO A 543 12.86 9.60 -13.85
N GLN A 544 13.81 8.72 -14.17
CA GLN A 544 15.00 8.54 -13.33
C GLN A 544 15.96 9.75 -13.38
N PRO A 545 16.37 10.31 -12.22
CA PRO A 545 17.49 11.24 -12.16
C PRO A 545 18.83 10.52 -12.27
N GLY A 546 19.81 11.18 -12.88
CA GLY A 546 21.21 10.71 -12.94
C GLY A 546 22.16 11.42 -11.97
N HIS A 547 21.66 12.37 -11.16
CA HIS A 547 22.46 13.16 -10.23
C HIS A 547 21.64 13.55 -8.99
N MET A 548 22.28 13.62 -7.81
CA MET A 548 21.67 14.02 -6.54
C MET A 548 20.98 15.38 -6.51
N ARG A 549 21.28 16.28 -7.47
CA ARG A 549 20.63 17.59 -7.53
C ARG A 549 19.17 17.48 -7.98
N ASP A 550 18.87 16.40 -8.71
CA ASP A 550 17.57 16.08 -9.28
C ASP A 550 16.92 14.91 -8.51
N PHE A 551 17.44 14.58 -7.32
CA PHE A 551 16.88 13.51 -6.48
C PHE A 551 15.39 13.76 -6.22
N ILE A 552 14.57 12.74 -6.46
CA ILE A 552 13.11 12.85 -6.35
C ILE A 552 12.69 12.39 -4.96
N VAL A 553 12.25 13.33 -4.13
CA VAL A 553 11.60 13.02 -2.85
C VAL A 553 10.14 12.69 -3.14
N THR A 554 9.74 11.45 -2.88
CA THR A 554 8.35 10.99 -3.08
C THR A 554 7.97 9.95 -2.05
N ARG A 555 6.68 9.77 -1.78
CA ARG A 555 6.16 8.62 -1.01
C ARG A 555 5.73 7.46 -1.91
N ASP A 556 5.55 7.73 -3.20
CA ASP A 556 5.26 6.71 -4.20
C ASP A 556 6.47 5.81 -4.39
N ASP A 557 6.24 4.63 -4.94
CA ASP A 557 7.31 3.70 -5.24
C ASP A 557 8.24 3.44 -4.03
N LEU A 558 7.64 3.39 -2.84
CA LEU A 558 8.31 3.19 -1.54
C LEU A 558 9.44 4.19 -1.26
N GLY A 559 9.30 5.46 -1.64
CA GLY A 559 10.39 6.43 -1.52
C GLY A 559 11.16 6.64 -2.82
N GLY A 560 10.57 6.28 -3.96
CA GLY A 560 11.22 6.37 -5.27
C GLY A 560 12.35 5.37 -5.46
N VAL A 561 12.18 4.10 -5.05
CA VAL A 561 13.26 3.09 -5.11
C VAL A 561 13.69 2.78 -6.55
N HIS A 562 12.75 2.66 -7.49
CA HIS A 562 13.06 2.48 -8.92
C HIS A 562 13.38 3.81 -9.60
N ILE A 563 12.90 4.93 -9.05
CA ILE A 563 13.13 6.27 -9.61
C ILE A 563 14.58 6.70 -9.32
N ASN A 564 14.96 6.76 -8.05
CA ASN A 564 16.25 7.30 -7.61
C ASN A 564 17.42 6.34 -7.81
N SER A 565 17.20 5.08 -8.21
CA SER A 565 18.26 4.11 -8.52
C SER A 565 19.13 4.53 -9.72
N GLY A 566 18.65 5.44 -10.57
CA GLY A 566 19.42 6.04 -11.67
C GLY A 566 20.72 6.70 -11.22
N ILE A 567 20.75 7.32 -10.03
CA ILE A 567 21.91 8.03 -9.48
C ILE A 567 23.07 7.05 -9.19
N PRO A 568 22.90 6.02 -8.34
CA PRO A 568 23.93 5.01 -8.13
C PRO A 568 24.21 4.13 -9.36
N ASN A 569 23.23 3.91 -10.25
CA ASN A 569 23.47 3.24 -11.55
C ASN A 569 24.47 4.03 -12.41
N LYS A 570 24.29 5.34 -12.49
CA LYS A 570 25.19 6.24 -13.23
C LYS A 570 26.58 6.27 -12.60
N ALA A 571 26.69 6.22 -11.27
CA ALA A 571 27.98 6.12 -10.59
C ALA A 571 28.72 4.83 -11.00
N PHE A 572 28.06 3.67 -10.96
CA PHE A 572 28.70 2.41 -11.39
C PHE A 572 29.15 2.45 -12.85
N TYR A 573 28.31 2.95 -13.76
CA TYR A 573 28.66 3.13 -15.17
C TYR A 573 29.94 3.98 -15.33
N LEU A 574 30.04 5.09 -14.60
CA LEU A 574 31.20 5.97 -14.65
C LEU A 574 32.47 5.27 -14.13
N VAL A 575 32.37 4.52 -13.03
CA VAL A 575 33.49 3.71 -12.51
C VAL A 575 33.94 2.69 -13.56
N ALA A 576 33.01 1.90 -14.10
CA ALA A 576 33.32 0.86 -15.08
C ALA A 576 33.94 1.43 -16.36
N THR A 577 33.44 2.57 -16.83
CA THR A 577 33.96 3.25 -18.01
C THR A 577 35.36 3.84 -17.76
N ALA A 578 35.59 4.43 -16.59
CA ALA A 578 36.87 5.04 -16.24
C ALA A 578 37.97 4.00 -16.02
N ILE A 579 37.65 2.85 -15.42
CA ILE A 579 38.59 1.73 -15.24
C ILE A 579 38.81 0.99 -16.56
N GLY A 580 37.75 0.82 -17.37
CA GLY A 580 37.81 0.10 -18.64
C GLY A 580 37.91 -1.42 -18.46
N GLY A 581 38.07 -2.15 -19.57
CA GLY A 581 38.10 -3.61 -19.55
C GLY A 581 36.74 -4.23 -19.23
N ASN A 582 36.74 -5.35 -18.51
CA ASN A 582 35.50 -6.05 -18.14
C ASN A 582 34.93 -5.48 -16.83
N ALA A 583 33.68 -5.02 -16.84
CA ALA A 583 33.10 -4.37 -15.67
C ALA A 583 32.91 -5.32 -14.47
N TRP A 584 32.85 -6.64 -14.68
CA TRP A 584 32.76 -7.63 -13.60
C TRP A 584 34.09 -7.90 -12.89
N GLU A 585 35.21 -7.36 -13.37
CA GLU A 585 36.51 -7.43 -12.70
C GLU A 585 36.59 -6.35 -11.60
N ALA A 586 37.46 -5.35 -11.73
CA ALA A 586 37.66 -4.33 -10.69
C ALA A 586 36.35 -3.63 -10.25
N PRO A 587 35.49 -3.09 -11.14
CA PRO A 587 34.26 -2.41 -10.72
C PRO A 587 33.29 -3.33 -9.97
N GLY A 588 32.99 -4.50 -10.54
CA GLY A 588 32.07 -5.47 -9.94
C GLY A 588 32.59 -6.01 -8.60
N LEU A 589 33.89 -6.30 -8.50
CA LEU A 589 34.52 -6.75 -7.24
C LEU A 589 34.42 -5.69 -6.14
N ILE A 590 34.57 -4.40 -6.46
CA ILE A 590 34.42 -3.31 -5.50
C ILE A 590 32.99 -3.25 -4.96
N TRP A 591 31.98 -3.33 -5.84
CA TRP A 591 30.58 -3.32 -5.43
C TRP A 591 30.21 -4.54 -4.58
N MET A 592 30.70 -5.73 -4.97
CA MET A 592 30.46 -6.96 -4.21
C MET A 592 31.11 -6.94 -2.83
N ASP A 593 32.32 -6.38 -2.70
CA ASP A 593 32.98 -6.23 -1.40
C ASP A 593 32.26 -5.23 -0.51
N ALA A 594 31.80 -4.11 -1.08
CA ALA A 594 30.99 -3.14 -0.33
C ALA A 594 29.69 -3.77 0.17
N LEU A 595 29.01 -4.56 -0.67
CA LEU A 595 27.77 -5.25 -0.32
C LEU A 595 27.96 -6.37 0.71
N THR A 596 29.07 -7.11 0.64
CA THR A 596 29.37 -8.24 1.55
C THR A 596 30.14 -7.84 2.80
N GLY A 597 30.56 -6.58 2.89
CA GLY A 597 31.20 -5.99 4.06
C GLY A 597 30.21 -5.63 5.17
N SER A 598 30.58 -4.64 5.99
CA SER A 598 29.79 -4.19 7.15
C SER A 598 28.80 -3.08 6.78
N LEU A 599 28.07 -3.22 5.68
CA LEU A 599 27.08 -2.24 5.25
C LEU A 599 25.80 -2.36 6.10
N ASP A 600 25.31 -1.24 6.62
CA ASP A 600 24.04 -1.22 7.36
C ASP A 600 22.85 -1.41 6.40
N ARG A 601 21.82 -2.12 6.86
CA ARG A 601 20.58 -2.35 6.10
C ARG A 601 19.83 -1.06 5.76
N THR A 602 20.02 0.03 6.49
CA THR A 602 19.44 1.35 6.19
C THR A 602 20.44 2.30 5.54
N ALA A 603 21.52 1.79 4.93
CA ALA A 603 22.54 2.62 4.29
C ALA A 603 21.93 3.58 3.26
N ASP A 604 22.37 4.84 3.31
CA ASP A 604 22.09 5.86 2.31
C ASP A 604 23.18 5.87 1.22
N PHE A 605 23.03 6.74 0.21
CA PHE A 605 23.97 6.79 -0.90
C PHE A 605 25.39 7.18 -0.47
N ALA A 606 25.54 8.08 0.50
CA ALA A 606 26.84 8.50 1.01
C ALA A 606 27.55 7.35 1.75
N THR A 607 26.81 6.62 2.58
CA THR A 607 27.31 5.44 3.31
C THR A 607 27.77 4.36 2.34
N PHE A 608 26.99 4.07 1.30
CA PHE A 608 27.39 3.09 0.29
C PHE A 608 28.57 3.56 -0.56
N ALA A 609 28.62 4.85 -0.92
CA ALA A 609 29.76 5.44 -1.61
C ALA A 609 31.05 5.27 -0.81
N ALA A 610 31.03 5.58 0.49
CA ALA A 610 32.17 5.35 1.39
C ALA A 610 32.56 3.87 1.45
N ALA A 611 31.59 2.95 1.54
CA ALA A 611 31.87 1.51 1.53
C ALA A 611 32.54 1.04 0.24
N THR A 612 32.16 1.57 -0.93
CA THR A 612 32.83 1.26 -2.21
C THR A 612 34.24 1.83 -2.29
N VAL A 613 34.48 3.00 -1.70
CA VAL A 613 35.84 3.56 -1.59
C VAL A 613 36.70 2.68 -0.70
N ASP A 614 36.21 2.30 0.48
CA ASP A 614 36.94 1.44 1.42
C ASP A 614 37.26 0.07 0.80
N ALA A 615 36.30 -0.54 0.10
CA ALA A 615 36.51 -1.77 -0.65
C ALA A 615 37.60 -1.61 -1.73
N SER A 616 37.58 -0.50 -2.46
CA SER A 616 38.59 -0.20 -3.48
C SER A 616 39.98 0.01 -2.88
N VAL A 617 40.09 0.77 -1.78
CA VAL A 617 41.33 0.99 -1.03
C VAL A 617 41.90 -0.34 -0.53
N ALA A 618 41.05 -1.20 0.04
CA ALA A 618 41.48 -2.50 0.54
C ALA A 618 42.04 -3.42 -0.56
N ARG A 619 41.49 -3.35 -1.78
CA ARG A 619 41.93 -4.17 -2.92
C ARG A 619 43.14 -3.62 -3.66
N PHE A 620 43.14 -2.32 -3.94
CA PHE A 620 44.07 -1.71 -4.91
C PHE A 620 45.01 -0.68 -4.26
N GLY A 621 44.66 -0.17 -3.08
CA GLY A 621 45.38 0.90 -2.38
C GLY A 621 44.81 2.29 -2.67
N ASP A 622 44.97 3.22 -1.72
CA ASP A 622 44.31 4.54 -1.76
C ASP A 622 44.71 5.42 -2.97
N ASP A 623 45.97 5.32 -3.42
CA ASP A 623 46.48 6.07 -4.57
C ASP A 623 46.17 5.42 -5.94
N ALA A 624 45.49 4.27 -5.95
CA ALA A 624 45.23 3.49 -7.17
C ALA A 624 44.29 4.20 -8.14
N ALA A 625 44.34 3.80 -9.43
CA ALA A 625 43.48 4.38 -10.46
C ALA A 625 42.01 4.02 -10.23
N GLU A 626 41.76 2.80 -9.74
CA GLU A 626 40.46 2.27 -9.39
C GLU A 626 39.81 3.06 -8.25
N THR A 627 40.56 3.34 -7.17
CA THR A 627 40.05 4.12 -6.03
C THR A 627 39.73 5.55 -6.42
N ARG A 628 40.58 6.16 -7.26
CA ARG A 628 40.30 7.49 -7.82
C ARG A 628 39.03 7.50 -8.67
N ALA A 629 38.85 6.50 -9.54
CA ALA A 629 37.66 6.37 -10.38
C ALA A 629 36.37 6.26 -9.54
N VAL A 630 36.40 5.50 -8.44
CA VAL A 630 35.26 5.40 -7.50
C VAL A 630 34.92 6.75 -6.88
N ARG A 631 35.92 7.46 -6.33
CA ARG A 631 35.73 8.79 -5.72
C ARG A 631 35.18 9.81 -6.74
N GLU A 632 35.76 9.83 -7.94
CA GLU A 632 35.36 10.76 -9.01
C GLU A 632 33.95 10.46 -9.52
N ALA A 633 33.55 9.18 -9.65
CA ALA A 633 32.23 8.79 -10.10
C ALA A 633 31.12 9.19 -9.12
N TRP A 634 31.30 8.94 -7.82
CA TRP A 634 30.34 9.37 -6.80
C TRP A 634 30.22 10.89 -6.72
N ALA A 635 31.35 11.60 -6.80
CA ALA A 635 31.35 13.06 -6.87
C ALA A 635 30.65 13.58 -8.14
N ALA A 636 30.81 12.91 -9.29
CA ALA A 636 30.18 13.31 -10.55
C ALA A 636 28.65 13.17 -10.55
N VAL A 637 28.10 12.24 -9.77
CA VAL A 637 26.65 12.13 -9.55
C VAL A 637 26.17 12.95 -8.33
N GLY A 638 27.06 13.69 -7.68
CA GLY A 638 26.75 14.61 -6.58
C GLY A 638 26.60 13.96 -5.20
N VAL A 639 27.10 12.74 -5.00
CA VAL A 639 27.16 12.10 -3.68
C VAL A 639 28.51 12.47 -3.05
N THR A 640 28.48 13.22 -1.94
CA THR A 640 29.68 13.72 -1.23
C THR A 640 29.50 13.55 0.28
N ASP A 641 30.60 13.61 1.05
CA ASP A 641 30.57 13.51 2.53
C ASP A 641 29.72 14.60 3.21
N GLU A 642 29.42 15.70 2.51
CA GLU A 642 28.53 16.79 2.96
C GLU A 642 27.11 16.69 2.38
N ALA A 643 26.82 15.72 1.51
CA ALA A 643 25.51 15.54 0.91
C ALA A 643 24.54 14.92 1.93
N VAL A 644 24.07 15.74 2.84
CA VAL A 644 22.83 15.51 3.59
C VAL A 644 21.80 16.44 2.99
N PRO A 645 20.85 15.87 2.25
CA PRO A 645 19.50 15.90 2.75
C PRO A 645 19.21 14.47 3.21
N ASP A 646 19.37 14.19 4.50
CA ASP A 646 18.18 14.11 5.35
C ASP A 646 17.07 14.90 4.69
N ALA A 647 16.09 14.17 4.16
CA ALA A 647 14.80 14.74 3.87
C ALA A 647 14.50 15.70 5.03
N PRO A 648 14.35 17.02 4.77
CA PRO A 648 13.60 17.82 5.71
C PRO A 648 12.31 17.04 5.87
N VAL A 649 11.92 16.76 7.12
CA VAL A 649 10.53 16.47 7.42
C VAL A 649 9.79 17.68 6.86
N ALA A 650 9.29 17.55 5.64
CA ALA A 650 8.89 18.69 4.83
C ALA A 650 7.61 19.20 5.45
N ASP A 651 7.66 20.38 6.05
CA ASP A 651 6.47 21.03 6.57
C ASP A 651 5.47 21.17 5.39
N GLU A 652 4.44 20.34 5.38
CA GLU A 652 3.41 20.39 4.35
C GLU A 652 2.61 21.69 4.52
N VAL A 653 2.46 22.47 3.45
CA VAL A 653 1.56 23.63 3.40
C VAL A 653 0.24 23.16 2.81
N ARG A 654 -0.78 23.06 3.65
CA ARG A 654 -2.13 22.68 3.25
C ARG A 654 -3.00 23.93 3.17
N VAL A 655 -3.54 24.22 1.99
CA VAL A 655 -4.48 25.32 1.78
C VAL A 655 -5.78 24.75 1.25
N ALA A 656 -6.88 24.99 1.95
CA ALA A 656 -8.20 24.56 1.52
C ALA A 656 -9.18 25.74 1.51
N ARG A 657 -9.97 25.85 0.45
CA ARG A 657 -11.01 26.86 0.27
C ARG A 657 -12.38 26.20 0.11
N THR A 658 -13.35 26.66 0.88
CA THR A 658 -14.76 26.27 0.72
C THR A 658 -15.52 27.25 -0.18
N GLY A 659 -16.60 26.80 -0.82
CA GLY A 659 -17.51 27.68 -1.55
C GLY A 659 -17.13 27.95 -3.02
N GLY A 660 -17.36 26.95 -3.89
CA GLY A 660 -17.38 27.05 -5.35
C GLY A 660 -18.73 26.62 -5.96
N MET A 661 -18.86 26.64 -7.29
CA MET A 661 -20.06 26.16 -7.99
C MET A 661 -20.25 24.65 -7.65
N LEU A 662 -21.37 24.31 -6.99
CA LEU A 662 -21.72 22.97 -6.44
C LEU A 662 -21.15 22.62 -5.05
N GLY A 663 -20.57 23.56 -4.29
CA GLY A 663 -20.09 23.26 -2.92
C GLY A 663 -18.82 22.39 -2.91
N ARG A 664 -18.07 22.39 -4.01
CA ARG A 664 -16.78 21.72 -4.09
C ARG A 664 -15.77 22.48 -3.23
N THR A 665 -15.11 21.74 -2.34
CA THR A 665 -13.90 22.18 -1.66
C THR A 665 -12.73 22.03 -2.62
N GLN A 666 -11.97 23.09 -2.80
CA GLN A 666 -10.66 23.02 -3.44
C GLN A 666 -9.63 22.94 -2.33
N ALA A 667 -8.70 22.01 -2.43
CA ALA A 667 -7.64 21.84 -1.45
C ALA A 667 -6.35 21.51 -2.19
N ALA A 668 -5.31 22.26 -1.87
CA ALA A 668 -3.97 22.03 -2.32
C ALA A 668 -3.13 21.59 -1.11
N VAL A 669 -2.34 20.54 -1.31
CA VAL A 669 -1.23 20.20 -0.42
C VAL A 669 0.03 20.47 -1.20
N LEU A 670 0.75 21.49 -0.77
CA LEU A 670 1.97 21.94 -1.40
C LEU A 670 3.12 21.62 -0.48
N GLU A 671 4.16 21.04 -1.03
CA GLU A 671 5.44 21.02 -0.36
C GLU A 671 6.02 22.45 -0.42
N LEU A 672 6.65 22.90 0.68
CA LEU A 672 7.19 24.27 0.81
C LEU A 672 8.20 24.64 -0.29
N GLN A 673 8.75 23.63 -0.98
CA GLN A 673 9.66 23.74 -2.13
C GLN A 673 8.97 23.97 -3.48
N VAL A 674 7.67 23.64 -3.61
CA VAL A 674 6.85 23.87 -4.82
C VAL A 674 6.34 25.32 -4.88
N ILE A 675 6.31 26.01 -3.73
CA ILE A 675 5.86 27.41 -3.64
C ILE A 675 6.94 28.35 -4.22
N PRO A 676 6.62 29.19 -5.22
CA PRO A 676 7.56 30.16 -5.80
C PRO A 676 8.22 31.04 -4.72
N GLY A 677 9.48 31.42 -4.92
CA GLY A 677 10.29 32.11 -3.89
C GLY A 677 9.63 33.36 -3.27
N ASP A 678 8.97 34.18 -4.08
CA ASP A 678 8.27 35.38 -3.59
C ASP A 678 7.01 35.02 -2.76
N ASP A 679 6.24 34.03 -3.20
CA ASP A 679 5.04 33.56 -2.49
C ASP A 679 5.41 32.79 -1.20
N ARG A 680 6.53 32.07 -1.20
CA ARG A 680 7.11 31.42 -0.02
C ARG A 680 7.55 32.45 1.01
N GLN A 681 8.26 33.49 0.58
CA GLN A 681 8.69 34.57 1.46
C GLN A 681 7.49 35.32 2.05
N GLN A 682 6.43 35.53 1.27
CA GLN A 682 5.16 36.11 1.76
C GLN A 682 4.48 35.20 2.78
N LEU A 683 4.42 33.89 2.53
CA LEU A 683 3.85 32.91 3.46
C LEU A 683 4.64 32.86 4.78
N ASP A 684 5.98 32.81 4.73
CA ASP A 684 6.84 32.81 5.91
C ASP A 684 6.68 34.10 6.73
N THR A 685 6.58 35.24 6.05
CA THR A 685 6.34 36.55 6.70
C THR A 685 4.97 36.58 7.36
N LEU A 686 3.94 36.04 6.69
CA LEU A 686 2.58 36.00 7.20
C LEU A 686 2.46 35.11 8.45
N VAL A 687 3.09 33.92 8.44
CA VAL A 687 3.15 33.03 9.60
C VAL A 687 3.92 33.67 10.75
N ALA A 688 5.11 34.25 10.48
CA ALA A 688 5.92 34.89 11.52
C ALA A 688 5.27 36.14 12.14
N SER A 689 4.37 36.81 11.41
CA SER A 689 3.68 38.00 11.88
C SER A 689 2.55 37.74 12.88
N GLY A 690 2.06 36.49 13.00
CA GLY A 690 0.93 36.13 13.87
C GLY A 690 -0.46 36.60 13.38
N VAL A 691 -0.52 37.32 12.25
CA VAL A 691 -1.76 37.92 11.73
C VAL A 691 -2.88 36.88 11.48
N LEU A 692 -2.52 35.67 11.04
CA LEU A 692 -3.49 34.60 10.80
C LEU A 692 -4.05 34.01 12.09
N GLU A 693 -3.26 34.00 13.15
CA GLU A 693 -3.67 33.49 14.47
C GLU A 693 -4.63 34.49 15.13
N ASP A 694 -4.40 35.79 14.97
CA ASP A 694 -5.29 36.86 15.44
C ASP A 694 -6.67 36.87 14.75
N LEU A 695 -6.71 36.50 13.46
CA LEU A 695 -7.94 36.35 12.67
C LEU A 695 -8.61 34.98 12.88
N GLY A 696 -7.87 34.01 13.43
CA GLY A 696 -8.31 32.64 13.65
C GLY A 696 -9.51 32.57 14.60
N GLY A 697 -10.49 31.71 14.26
CA GLY A 697 -11.68 31.49 15.09
C GLY A 697 -12.78 32.55 14.95
N GLN A 698 -12.56 33.60 14.15
CA GLN A 698 -13.62 34.55 13.76
C GLN A 698 -14.40 33.96 12.57
N THR A 699 -15.66 33.57 12.81
CA THR A 699 -16.55 33.05 11.77
C THR A 699 -17.58 34.09 11.36
N LEU A 700 -17.85 34.18 10.05
CA LEU A 700 -18.95 34.94 9.49
C LEU A 700 -19.98 33.96 8.92
N PRO A 701 -21.29 34.10 9.26
CA PRO A 701 -22.33 33.29 8.64
C PRO A 701 -22.29 33.40 7.11
N ASP A 702 -22.44 32.27 6.42
CA ASP A 702 -22.55 32.17 4.96
C ASP A 702 -21.31 32.62 4.14
N ALA A 703 -20.17 32.86 4.78
CA ALA A 703 -18.92 33.24 4.11
C ALA A 703 -18.06 32.02 3.72
N PRO A 704 -17.41 32.04 2.53
CA PRO A 704 -16.35 31.08 2.19
C PRO A 704 -15.25 31.06 3.25
N LEU A 705 -14.73 29.89 3.57
CA LEU A 705 -13.68 29.71 4.58
C LEU A 705 -12.37 29.27 3.91
N TRP A 706 -11.27 29.78 4.43
CA TRP A 706 -9.92 29.30 4.13
C TRP A 706 -9.37 28.59 5.35
N ARG A 707 -8.83 27.39 5.15
CA ARG A 707 -7.98 26.70 6.13
C ARG A 707 -6.57 26.68 5.61
N VAL A 708 -5.63 27.15 6.43
CA VAL A 708 -4.20 27.11 6.12
C VAL A 708 -3.49 26.43 7.25
N THR A 709 -2.82 25.33 6.91
CA THR A 709 -1.97 24.59 7.82
C THR A 709 -0.56 24.60 7.27
N VAL A 710 0.39 25.08 8.06
CA VAL A 710 1.83 24.93 7.82
C VAL A 710 2.34 24.11 9.00
N GLU A 711 2.84 22.91 8.72
CA GLU A 711 3.18 21.93 9.74
C GLU A 711 4.08 22.52 10.86
N THR A 712 3.79 22.14 12.10
CA THR A 712 4.35 22.64 13.37
C THR A 712 4.30 24.16 13.65
N LYS A 713 3.88 24.98 12.68
CA LYS A 713 4.00 26.46 12.73
C LYS A 713 2.67 27.21 12.74
N CYS A 714 1.63 26.71 12.06
CA CYS A 714 0.34 27.40 11.95
C CYS A 714 -0.79 26.43 11.56
N ASP A 715 -1.96 26.48 12.21
CA ASP A 715 -3.21 25.80 11.78
C ASP A 715 -4.39 26.70 12.09
N VAL A 716 -4.87 27.44 11.09
CA VAL A 716 -5.90 28.46 11.27
C VAL A 716 -7.03 28.32 10.25
N THR A 717 -8.24 28.65 10.68
CA THR A 717 -9.43 28.76 9.81
C THR A 717 -9.97 30.19 9.89
N VAL A 718 -10.10 30.84 8.74
CA VAL A 718 -10.49 32.26 8.62
C VAL A 718 -11.57 32.44 7.56
N ALA A 719 -12.56 33.30 7.82
CA ALA A 719 -13.56 33.66 6.82
C ALA A 719 -12.96 34.56 5.72
N GLU A 720 -13.20 34.23 4.45
CA GLU A 720 -12.66 34.95 3.29
C GLU A 720 -12.85 36.48 3.33
N PRO A 721 -14.01 37.04 3.77
CA PRO A 721 -14.20 38.49 3.86
C PRO A 721 -13.34 39.19 4.91
N LEU A 722 -12.71 38.45 5.82
CA LEU A 722 -11.83 38.98 6.86
C LEU A 722 -10.34 38.97 6.44
N LEU A 723 -10.01 38.32 5.32
CA LEU A 723 -8.66 38.28 4.80
C LEU A 723 -8.32 39.57 4.04
N PRO A 724 -7.18 40.22 4.33
CA PRO A 724 -6.65 41.28 3.47
C PRO A 724 -6.46 40.78 2.03
N GLU A 725 -6.66 41.66 1.04
CA GLU A 725 -6.65 41.30 -0.38
C GLU A 725 -5.31 40.68 -0.84
N GLU A 726 -4.21 41.10 -0.24
CA GLU A 726 -2.86 40.57 -0.47
C GLU A 726 -2.74 39.10 0.01
N VAL A 727 -3.29 38.77 1.18
CA VAL A 727 -3.31 37.41 1.75
C VAL A 727 -4.23 36.50 0.95
N LEU A 728 -5.41 37.00 0.58
CA LEU A 728 -6.36 36.27 -0.25
C LEU A 728 -5.78 35.94 -1.64
N SER A 729 -5.03 36.88 -2.21
CA SER A 729 -4.35 36.69 -3.50
C SER A 729 -3.24 35.63 -3.40
N LEU A 730 -2.47 35.61 -2.31
CA LEU A 730 -1.49 34.57 -2.03
C LEU A 730 -2.15 33.19 -1.92
N PHE A 731 -3.22 33.06 -1.12
CA PHE A 731 -3.88 31.77 -0.92
C PHE A 731 -4.53 31.23 -2.20
N ARG A 732 -5.05 32.10 -3.07
CA ARG A 732 -5.54 31.70 -4.40
C ARG A 732 -4.42 31.18 -5.29
N ARG A 733 -3.26 31.85 -5.34
CA ARG A 733 -2.10 31.35 -6.10
C ARG A 733 -1.60 30.02 -5.57
N LEU A 734 -1.54 29.84 -4.24
CA LEU A 734 -1.21 28.55 -3.62
C LEU A 734 -2.23 27.47 -4.00
N LEU A 735 -3.52 27.79 -3.96
CA LEU A 735 -4.57 26.85 -4.35
C LEU A 735 -4.47 26.46 -5.84
N GLU A 736 -4.19 27.41 -6.72
CA GLU A 736 -3.99 27.20 -8.16
C GLU A 736 -2.73 26.39 -8.47
N LEU A 737 -1.64 26.60 -7.72
CA LEU A 737 -0.41 25.79 -7.81
C LEU A 737 -0.65 24.30 -7.49
N GLY A 738 -1.68 23.98 -6.71
CA GLY A 738 -2.09 22.60 -6.44
C GLY A 738 -3.19 22.06 -7.35
N ASP A 739 -3.81 22.92 -8.18
CA ASP A 739 -4.93 22.59 -9.10
C ASP A 739 -4.49 22.61 -10.59
N GLU A 740 -3.23 22.92 -10.93
CA GLU A 740 -2.77 22.83 -12.33
C GLU A 740 -2.81 21.38 -12.85
N PRO A 741 -3.36 21.15 -14.05
CA PRO A 741 -3.57 19.81 -14.58
C PRO A 741 -2.24 19.18 -15.01
N ALA A 742 -1.88 18.08 -14.37
CA ALA A 742 -1.08 17.03 -14.99
C ALA A 742 -2.01 16.07 -15.75
#